data_AF-R5GGX5-F1
#
_entry.id   AF-R5GGX5-F1
#
_cell.length_a   1.000
_cell.length_b   1.000
_cell.length_c   1.000
_cell.angle_alpha   90.00
_cell.angle_beta   90.00
_cell.angle_gamma   90.00
#
_symmetry.space_group_name_H-M   'P 1'
#
loop_
_entity.id
_entity.type
_entity.pdbx_description
1 polymer ?
#
loop_
_entity_poly.entity_id
_entity_poly.type
_entity_poly.pdbx_seq_one_letter_code
_entity_poly.pdbx_strand_id
1 'polypeptide(L)'
;MRKLTLILLLSLCVFTPSAGALPDSLSLHIVELAMRGDVRSLRPLYAEYRDSLSTMCRLACDLTLAEDDSDDRRFVECVDSLTRLYSRLIPTANRAAWEIQKAAALCRLGRYDEAARFCRQRLELMDRDERDSPMADDLRFYEEKGKRYADTVSFRGRLLGAIDRSDLPSILRLSTLPDTTDLDPYARLRLQAAVGAALNRPSCVTSAVDALFRNYTDSLPDAEAGMLFSLAADELAFTGHWTALDSLCSRFSSAFGTWHPDLSHYRYLARSLADCPQTSVHRPQGQAFTLTSYDWPLTTDIGVNGRLLNATIIDTGTPFTLLSRADAETAGVRILTDTVKVATLFGLTTATTGYADEITIGGLSLRHVRILVRTAGDDASGHPLTNILGLNELRRIGRIEFLADRLKFPQPQPSDRHTRPNFHLTPQGVRFPASHEGSTYLFSFDTGTATQVLSAVTFPPERTDTVRFALDFEGKHVRLPYTVLASGKAPDNDGLLGIGFVRGFARFSIDFNTMRMEGHAVASHPHRHLSAADWFNRHDSYALERNAASLSLLQPARERELTNLLVLLGKNRPDSVVAMIDRELSRTDYTTAIRLDFLKQKELALEDLGRYHEAMATLDEIVRLGSPSRKLAAESRAKHAYLKALLHVAPPVFRLNASTFIPRLADGSYAATLNGEPASVTVSPDHFTTTMPERTAKKMGVNVILKHHHVGTNKLKVGLIDSLRVGNAVIRNLIVYLVKDKKAPISLGMDFLRHAGEARFTASSLILSPTGSLGFDATSIPLRLSDGLPVMQPAADLLPPYDIPKLRTQFGTPYPEAFINQLESLTLDFEHMRLK
;
A
#
# COMPACT_ATOMS: atom_id res chain seq x y z
N MET A 1 -15.68 14.17 -34.11
CA MET A 1 -14.71 14.08 -35.23
C MET A 1 -14.28 12.64 -35.57
N ARG A 2 -14.07 11.74 -34.59
CA ARG A 2 -13.66 10.32 -34.80
C ARG A 2 -14.57 9.42 -35.68
N LYS A 3 -15.84 9.79 -35.93
CA LYS A 3 -16.81 8.94 -36.67
C LYS A 3 -16.78 9.09 -38.20
N LEU A 4 -16.35 10.24 -38.74
CA LEU A 4 -16.29 10.46 -40.20
C LEU A 4 -15.00 9.93 -40.84
N THR A 5 -13.98 9.70 -40.02
CA THR A 5 -12.67 9.16 -40.41
C THR A 5 -12.72 7.69 -40.85
N LEU A 6 -13.74 6.96 -40.39
CA LEU A 6 -13.89 5.51 -40.52
C LEU A 6 -14.17 5.07 -41.98
N ILE A 7 -14.92 5.87 -42.75
CA ILE A 7 -15.58 5.40 -43.99
C ILE A 7 -14.70 5.49 -45.24
N LEU A 8 -13.64 6.33 -45.26
CA LEU A 8 -12.89 6.61 -46.50
C LEU A 8 -11.54 5.90 -46.65
N LEU A 9 -10.92 5.43 -45.55
CA LEU A 9 -9.73 4.55 -45.62
C LEU A 9 -10.12 3.11 -46.02
N LEU A 10 -11.37 2.73 -45.75
CA LEU A 10 -12.03 1.46 -46.12
C LEU A 10 -11.98 1.14 -47.62
N SER A 11 -11.94 2.13 -48.50
CA SER A 11 -11.91 1.91 -49.97
C SER A 11 -10.51 1.70 -50.55
N LEU A 12 -9.44 1.84 -49.76
CA LEU A 12 -8.06 1.84 -50.27
C LEU A 12 -7.25 0.60 -49.88
N CYS A 13 -7.78 -0.27 -49.01
CA CYS A 13 -7.15 -1.55 -48.67
C CYS A 13 -7.36 -2.66 -49.73
N VAL A 14 -8.10 -2.40 -50.82
CA VAL A 14 -8.52 -3.44 -51.79
C VAL A 14 -7.50 -3.73 -52.91
N PHE A 15 -6.37 -3.04 -52.99
CA PHE A 15 -5.43 -3.25 -54.11
C PHE A 15 -3.99 -3.50 -53.69
N THR A 16 -3.66 -4.76 -53.38
CA THR A 16 -2.59 -5.55 -54.04
C THR A 16 -2.56 -6.96 -53.45
N PRO A 17 -2.81 -8.04 -54.22
CA PRO A 17 -2.63 -9.39 -53.72
C PRO A 17 -1.15 -9.79 -53.79
N SER A 18 -0.54 -10.10 -52.65
CA SER A 18 0.64 -10.96 -52.58
C SER A 18 0.24 -12.27 -51.91
N ALA A 19 0.70 -13.40 -52.47
CA ALA A 19 0.44 -14.72 -51.91
C ALA A 19 0.94 -14.78 -50.44
N GLY A 20 0.04 -15.07 -49.51
CA GLY A 20 0.27 -15.02 -48.05
C GLY A 20 -0.50 -13.92 -47.30
N ALA A 21 -1.32 -13.12 -47.98
CA ALA A 21 -2.09 -12.02 -47.37
C ALA A 21 -3.17 -12.49 -46.39
N LEU A 22 -3.25 -11.80 -45.25
CA LEU A 22 -4.30 -11.93 -44.24
C LEU A 22 -5.69 -11.65 -44.86
N PRO A 23 -6.79 -12.32 -44.43
CA PRO A 23 -8.12 -11.97 -44.93
C PRO A 23 -8.42 -10.47 -44.77
N ASP A 24 -8.96 -9.83 -45.81
CA ASP A 24 -9.23 -8.39 -45.84
C ASP A 24 -10.07 -7.92 -44.65
N SER A 25 -11.00 -8.76 -44.17
CA SER A 25 -11.83 -8.48 -43.00
C SER A 25 -11.01 -8.34 -41.70
N LEU A 26 -9.96 -9.14 -41.53
CA LEU A 26 -9.10 -9.11 -40.35
C LEU A 26 -8.10 -7.94 -40.43
N SER A 27 -7.50 -7.71 -41.61
CA SER A 27 -6.65 -6.55 -41.85
C SER A 27 -7.39 -5.24 -41.57
N LEU A 28 -8.64 -5.16 -42.03
CA LEU A 28 -9.51 -4.01 -41.81
C LEU A 28 -9.86 -3.83 -40.34
N HIS A 29 -10.19 -4.92 -39.63
CA HIS A 29 -10.48 -4.87 -38.20
C HIS A 29 -9.28 -4.35 -37.40
N ILE A 30 -8.06 -4.81 -37.70
CA ILE A 30 -6.83 -4.36 -37.04
C ILE A 30 -6.61 -2.86 -37.25
N VAL A 31 -6.75 -2.37 -38.48
CA VAL A 31 -6.62 -0.93 -38.78
C VAL A 31 -7.73 -0.12 -38.12
N GLU A 32 -8.95 -0.66 -38.04
CA GLU A 32 -10.05 -0.01 -37.35
C GLU A 32 -9.78 0.16 -35.85
N LEU A 33 -9.19 -0.85 -35.20
CA LEU A 33 -8.75 -0.75 -33.80
C LEU A 33 -7.70 0.34 -33.63
N ALA A 34 -6.71 0.42 -34.53
CA ALA A 34 -5.71 1.49 -34.53
C ALA A 34 -6.35 2.88 -34.69
N MET A 35 -7.24 3.06 -35.67
CA MET A 35 -7.91 4.35 -35.91
C MET A 35 -8.83 4.78 -34.76
N ARG A 36 -9.39 3.81 -34.02
CA ARG A 36 -10.19 4.07 -32.81
C ARG A 36 -9.33 4.36 -31.58
N GLY A 37 -8.02 4.13 -31.65
CA GLY A 37 -7.12 4.17 -30.51
C GLY A 37 -7.39 3.04 -29.50
N ASP A 38 -8.01 1.93 -29.92
CA ASP A 38 -8.20 0.75 -29.07
C ASP A 38 -6.92 -0.07 -29.03
N VAL A 39 -5.91 0.52 -28.39
CA VAL A 39 -4.56 -0.05 -28.34
C VAL A 39 -4.54 -1.39 -27.61
N ARG A 40 -5.40 -1.57 -26.62
CA ARG A 40 -5.52 -2.81 -25.84
C ARG A 40 -5.92 -3.99 -26.73
N SER A 41 -6.90 -3.79 -27.61
CA SER A 41 -7.32 -4.82 -28.57
C SER A 41 -6.38 -4.92 -29.77
N LEU A 42 -5.74 -3.79 -30.16
CA LEU A 42 -4.80 -3.73 -31.27
C LEU A 42 -3.52 -4.53 -31.02
N ARG A 43 -2.85 -4.34 -29.86
CA ARG A 43 -1.53 -4.92 -29.58
C ARG A 43 -1.44 -6.43 -29.81
N PRO A 44 -2.35 -7.30 -29.30
CA PRO A 44 -2.25 -8.74 -29.52
C PRO A 44 -2.42 -9.12 -31.00
N LEU A 45 -3.40 -8.53 -31.69
CA LEU A 45 -3.64 -8.82 -33.11
C LEU A 45 -2.51 -8.29 -33.99
N TYR A 46 -1.97 -7.12 -33.66
CA TYR A 46 -0.84 -6.56 -34.39
C TYR A 46 0.41 -7.41 -34.18
N ALA A 47 0.70 -7.86 -32.95
CA ALA A 47 1.84 -8.75 -32.69
C ALA A 47 1.75 -10.08 -33.45
N GLU A 48 0.55 -10.66 -33.57
CA GLU A 48 0.31 -11.92 -34.27
C GLU A 48 0.39 -11.78 -35.79
N TYR A 49 -0.18 -10.70 -36.34
CA TYR A 49 -0.42 -10.57 -37.79
C TYR A 49 0.42 -9.50 -38.49
N ARG A 50 1.34 -8.83 -37.78
CA ARG A 50 2.16 -7.72 -38.29
C ARG A 50 2.74 -8.02 -39.67
N ASP A 51 3.42 -9.15 -39.82
CA ASP A 51 4.17 -9.47 -41.04
C ASP A 51 3.26 -9.82 -42.23
N SER A 52 1.98 -10.12 -41.96
CA SER A 52 0.95 -10.38 -42.98
C SER A 52 0.17 -9.12 -43.39
N LEU A 53 0.38 -7.99 -42.73
CA LEU A 53 -0.27 -6.72 -43.06
C LEU A 53 0.48 -5.96 -44.15
N SER A 54 -0.28 -5.23 -45.00
CA SER A 54 0.32 -4.30 -45.95
C SER A 54 1.15 -3.23 -45.24
N THR A 55 2.15 -2.66 -45.94
CA THR A 55 3.01 -1.61 -45.36
C THR A 55 2.21 -0.39 -44.87
N MET A 56 1.15 0.00 -45.57
CA MET A 56 0.29 1.11 -45.13
C MET A 56 -0.47 0.76 -43.84
N CYS A 57 -1.04 -0.44 -43.73
CA CYS A 57 -1.73 -0.89 -42.52
C CYS A 57 -0.75 -0.98 -41.33
N ARG A 58 0.47 -1.49 -41.55
CA ARG A 58 1.52 -1.51 -40.52
C ARG A 58 1.88 -0.11 -40.04
N LEU A 59 2.12 0.83 -40.96
CA LEU A 59 2.45 2.21 -40.61
C LEU A 59 1.32 2.90 -39.82
N ALA A 60 0.06 2.63 -40.15
CA ALA A 60 -1.09 3.16 -39.42
C ALA A 60 -1.19 2.59 -37.99
N CYS A 61 -0.92 1.29 -37.83
CA CYS A 61 -0.86 0.65 -36.51
C CYS A 61 0.34 1.17 -35.70
N ASP A 62 1.53 1.19 -36.30
CA ASP A 62 2.77 1.69 -35.68
C ASP A 62 2.63 3.16 -35.25
N LEU A 63 1.94 4.00 -36.04
CA LEU A 63 1.67 5.39 -35.68
C LEU A 63 0.87 5.49 -34.38
N THR A 64 -0.21 4.72 -34.28
CA THR A 64 -1.09 4.70 -33.09
C THR A 64 -0.36 4.14 -31.87
N LEU A 65 0.41 3.06 -32.05
CA LEU A 65 1.20 2.46 -30.99
C LEU A 65 2.32 3.39 -30.52
N ALA A 66 2.99 4.10 -31.43
CA ALA A 66 4.00 5.09 -31.09
C ALA A 66 3.41 6.28 -30.30
N GLU A 67 2.20 6.71 -30.64
CA GLU A 67 1.48 7.72 -29.85
C GLU A 67 1.17 7.23 -28.42
N ASP A 68 0.66 6.00 -28.28
CA ASP A 68 0.37 5.38 -26.98
C ASP A 68 1.62 5.13 -26.13
N ASP A 69 2.72 4.70 -26.77
CA ASP A 69 4.00 4.42 -26.13
C ASP A 69 4.84 5.68 -25.87
N SER A 70 4.34 6.85 -26.28
CA SER A 70 5.07 8.12 -26.26
C SER A 70 6.44 8.05 -26.98
N ASP A 71 6.53 7.23 -28.04
CA ASP A 71 7.71 7.15 -28.92
C ASP A 71 7.59 8.20 -30.03
N ASP A 72 7.90 9.45 -29.67
CA ASP A 72 7.84 10.59 -30.60
C ASP A 72 8.71 10.39 -31.85
N ARG A 73 9.82 9.67 -31.74
CA ARG A 73 10.70 9.40 -32.89
C ARG A 73 9.99 8.49 -33.87
N ARG A 74 9.46 7.35 -33.39
CA ARG A 74 8.72 6.42 -34.24
C ARG A 74 7.46 7.06 -34.82
N PHE A 75 6.77 7.88 -34.03
CA PHE A 75 5.63 8.65 -34.49
C PHE A 75 5.98 9.53 -35.70
N VAL A 76 7.04 10.36 -35.58
CA VAL A 76 7.51 11.23 -36.67
C VAL A 76 7.90 10.42 -37.91
N GLU A 77 8.65 9.32 -37.75
CA GLU A 77 9.03 8.42 -38.85
C GLU A 77 7.81 7.83 -39.58
N CYS A 78 6.76 7.47 -38.84
CA CYS A 78 5.51 6.96 -39.40
C CYS A 78 4.76 8.04 -40.18
N VAL A 79 4.61 9.25 -39.62
CA VAL A 79 3.97 10.38 -40.31
C VAL A 79 4.72 10.73 -41.60
N ASP A 80 6.05 10.79 -41.56
CA ASP A 80 6.87 11.06 -42.74
C ASP A 80 6.70 10.00 -43.83
N SER A 81 6.71 8.73 -43.44
CA SER A 81 6.53 7.61 -44.36
C SER A 81 5.13 7.60 -44.98
N LEU A 82 4.10 7.80 -44.18
CA LEU A 82 2.70 7.87 -44.62
C LEU A 82 2.49 9.05 -45.57
N THR A 83 2.99 10.24 -45.23
CA THR A 83 2.83 11.43 -46.06
C THR A 83 3.60 11.33 -47.37
N ARG A 84 4.83 10.77 -47.34
CA ARG A 84 5.65 10.61 -48.55
C ARG A 84 5.10 9.56 -49.50
N LEU A 85 4.72 8.39 -49.00
CA LEU A 85 4.38 7.22 -49.83
C LEU A 85 2.88 7.13 -50.15
N TYR A 86 2.02 7.64 -49.28
CA TYR A 86 0.58 7.42 -49.33
C TYR A 86 -0.24 8.71 -49.22
N SER A 87 0.35 9.90 -49.46
CA SER A 87 -0.36 11.20 -49.37
C SER A 87 -1.74 11.16 -50.03
N ARG A 88 -1.83 10.78 -51.32
CA ARG A 88 -3.10 10.75 -52.07
C ARG A 88 -4.18 9.84 -51.48
N LEU A 89 -3.79 8.89 -50.62
CA LEU A 89 -4.66 7.91 -49.98
C LEU A 89 -5.14 8.33 -48.59
N ILE A 90 -4.54 9.38 -48.01
CA ILE A 90 -4.83 9.86 -46.66
C ILE A 90 -5.76 11.07 -46.75
N PRO A 91 -6.96 11.03 -46.13
CA PRO A 91 -7.88 12.16 -46.07
C PRO A 91 -7.20 13.43 -45.52
N THR A 92 -7.50 14.58 -46.11
CA THR A 92 -6.89 15.87 -45.76
C THR A 92 -7.02 16.20 -44.27
N ALA A 93 -8.18 15.92 -43.65
CA ALA A 93 -8.41 16.14 -42.23
C ALA A 93 -7.52 15.28 -41.32
N ASN A 94 -7.24 14.02 -41.69
CA ASN A 94 -6.34 13.15 -40.92
C ASN A 94 -4.90 13.61 -41.06
N ARG A 95 -4.52 13.98 -42.28
CA ARG A 95 -3.18 14.51 -42.56
C ARG A 95 -2.92 15.77 -41.75
N ALA A 96 -3.89 16.69 -41.71
CA ALA A 96 -3.82 17.91 -40.91
C ALA A 96 -3.54 17.63 -39.43
N ALA A 97 -4.29 16.70 -38.82
CA ALA A 97 -4.10 16.31 -37.43
C ALA A 97 -2.71 15.70 -37.17
N TRP A 98 -2.25 14.81 -38.06
CA TRP A 98 -0.92 14.20 -37.95
C TRP A 98 0.22 15.20 -38.15
N GLU A 99 0.04 16.21 -39.01
CA GLU A 99 1.02 17.26 -39.22
C GLU A 99 1.19 18.13 -37.97
N ILE A 100 0.09 18.50 -37.30
CA ILE A 100 0.14 19.22 -36.02
C ILE A 100 0.81 18.34 -34.95
N GLN A 101 0.41 17.07 -34.82
CA GLN A 101 1.02 16.15 -33.86
C GLN A 101 2.50 15.90 -34.14
N LYS A 102 2.91 15.85 -35.42
CA LYS A 102 4.32 15.76 -35.81
C LYS A 102 5.09 16.99 -35.35
N ALA A 103 4.55 18.20 -35.55
CA ALA A 103 5.17 19.43 -35.07
C ALA A 103 5.35 19.42 -33.53
N ALA A 104 4.33 18.94 -32.81
CA ALA A 104 4.40 18.74 -31.36
C ALA A 104 5.48 17.72 -30.95
N ALA A 105 5.52 16.56 -31.62
CA ALA A 105 6.50 15.49 -31.39
C ALA A 105 7.94 15.97 -31.66
N LEU A 106 8.16 16.73 -32.74
CA LEU A 106 9.46 17.35 -33.02
C LEU A 106 9.91 18.29 -31.89
N CYS A 107 8.99 19.09 -31.31
CA CYS A 107 9.30 19.91 -30.15
C CYS A 107 9.65 19.07 -28.91
N ARG A 108 8.91 17.99 -28.63
CA ARG A 108 9.21 17.05 -27.53
C ARG A 108 10.54 16.31 -27.71
N LEU A 109 10.96 16.07 -28.96
CA LEU A 109 12.30 15.55 -29.28
C LEU A 109 13.42 16.61 -29.18
N GLY A 110 13.08 17.88 -28.93
CA GLY A 110 14.02 19.00 -28.95
C GLY A 110 14.50 19.40 -30.36
N ARG A 111 13.85 18.89 -31.41
CA ARG A 111 14.12 19.20 -32.83
C ARG A 111 13.38 20.48 -33.25
N TYR A 112 13.58 21.56 -32.51
CA TYR A 112 12.82 22.81 -32.66
C TYR A 112 13.02 23.51 -34.00
N ASP A 113 14.24 23.55 -34.52
CA ASP A 113 14.51 24.15 -35.84
C ASP A 113 13.80 23.39 -36.97
N GLU A 114 13.73 22.06 -36.85
CA GLU A 114 12.97 21.24 -37.79
C GLU A 114 11.46 21.43 -37.65
N ALA A 115 10.94 21.55 -36.43
CA ALA A 115 9.53 21.88 -36.20
C ALA A 115 9.17 23.23 -36.85
N ALA A 116 10.01 24.24 -36.68
CA ALA A 116 9.81 25.56 -37.29
C ALA A 116 9.83 25.50 -38.83
N ARG A 117 10.84 24.86 -39.42
CA ARG A 117 10.93 24.71 -40.88
C ARG A 117 9.75 23.92 -41.44
N PHE A 118 9.36 22.83 -40.77
CA PHE A 118 8.22 22.02 -41.16
C PHE A 118 6.93 22.83 -41.15
N CYS A 119 6.61 23.51 -40.04
CA CYS A 119 5.39 24.30 -39.94
C CYS A 119 5.34 25.43 -40.98
N ARG A 120 6.45 26.14 -41.19
CA ARG A 120 6.55 27.18 -42.21
C ARG A 120 6.25 26.64 -43.61
N GLN A 121 6.88 25.54 -43.99
CA GLN A 121 6.66 24.91 -45.30
C GLN A 121 5.19 24.51 -45.48
N ARG A 122 4.53 24.02 -44.43
CA ARG A 122 3.10 23.67 -44.49
C ARG A 122 2.22 24.91 -44.65
N LEU A 123 2.48 25.98 -43.89
CA LEU A 123 1.77 27.26 -44.01
C LEU A 123 1.95 27.91 -45.39
N GLU A 124 3.14 27.81 -45.99
CA GLU A 124 3.41 28.32 -47.34
C GLU A 124 2.59 27.61 -48.42
N LEU A 125 2.35 26.31 -48.24
CA LEU A 125 1.57 25.46 -49.16
C LEU A 125 0.04 25.61 -48.99
N MET A 126 -0.43 26.23 -47.91
CA MET A 126 -1.85 26.47 -47.67
C MET A 126 -2.38 27.59 -48.55
N ASP A 127 -3.59 27.40 -49.07
CA ASP A 127 -4.34 28.46 -49.76
C ASP A 127 -4.86 29.53 -48.77
N ARG A 128 -5.56 30.54 -49.30
CA ARG A 128 -6.02 31.68 -48.49
C ARG A 128 -7.04 31.26 -47.42
N ASP A 129 -7.97 30.38 -47.76
CA ASP A 129 -9.04 29.97 -46.85
C ASP A 129 -8.49 28.98 -45.80
N GLU A 130 -7.51 28.15 -46.17
CA GLU A 130 -6.79 27.27 -45.25
C GLU A 130 -5.93 28.03 -44.23
N ARG A 131 -5.37 29.20 -44.60
CA ARG A 131 -4.55 30.04 -43.69
C ARG A 131 -5.32 30.72 -42.58
N ASP A 132 -6.63 30.86 -42.75
CA ASP A 132 -7.56 31.39 -41.75
C ASP A 132 -8.20 30.27 -40.90
N SER A 133 -7.75 29.02 -41.08
CA SER A 133 -8.25 27.87 -40.33
C SER A 133 -7.55 27.68 -38.98
N PRO A 134 -8.21 27.00 -38.00
CA PRO A 134 -7.59 26.63 -36.73
C PRO A 134 -6.31 25.79 -36.89
N MET A 135 -6.20 25.00 -37.97
CA MET A 135 -4.99 24.23 -38.27
C MET A 135 -3.79 25.16 -38.55
N ALA A 136 -4.02 26.25 -39.29
CA ALA A 136 -2.97 27.23 -39.54
C ALA A 136 -2.55 27.95 -38.26
N ASP A 137 -3.46 28.17 -37.31
CA ASP A 137 -3.14 28.71 -35.98
C ASP A 137 -2.24 27.74 -35.19
N ASP A 138 -2.54 26.44 -35.17
CA ASP A 138 -1.71 25.43 -34.50
C ASP A 138 -0.31 25.33 -35.14
N LEU A 139 -0.23 25.37 -36.47
CA LEU A 139 1.06 25.38 -37.18
C LEU A 139 1.85 26.66 -36.90
N ARG A 140 1.20 27.83 -36.88
CA ARG A 140 1.84 29.10 -36.48
C ARG A 140 2.37 29.02 -35.05
N PHE A 141 1.58 28.45 -34.14
CA PHE A 141 1.99 28.23 -32.74
C PHE A 141 3.27 27.39 -32.66
N TYR A 142 3.31 26.23 -33.33
CA TYR A 142 4.51 25.37 -33.32
C TYR A 142 5.68 25.96 -34.13
N GLU A 143 5.42 26.77 -35.16
CA GLU A 143 6.49 27.52 -35.86
C GLU A 143 7.17 28.50 -34.90
N GLU A 144 6.39 29.33 -34.21
CA GLU A 144 6.91 30.32 -33.27
C GLU A 144 7.58 29.67 -32.06
N LYS A 145 7.00 28.58 -31.55
CA LYS A 145 7.63 27.75 -30.51
C LYS A 145 8.98 27.20 -30.98
N GLY A 146 9.02 26.65 -32.19
CA GLY A 146 10.24 26.14 -32.81
C GLY A 146 11.31 27.24 -32.93
N LYS A 147 10.96 28.43 -33.41
CA LYS A 147 11.87 29.58 -33.50
C LYS A 147 12.41 29.99 -32.13
N ARG A 148 11.56 30.05 -31.10
CA ARG A 148 11.95 30.48 -29.74
C ARG A 148 13.02 29.59 -29.13
N TYR A 149 12.93 28.28 -29.36
CA TYR A 149 13.81 27.27 -28.75
C TYR A 149 14.79 26.62 -29.75
N ALA A 150 14.90 27.15 -30.97
CA ALA A 150 15.78 26.63 -32.03
C ALA A 150 17.27 26.66 -31.66
N ASP A 151 17.68 27.60 -30.81
CA ASP A 151 19.05 27.68 -30.32
C ASP A 151 19.36 26.51 -29.36
N THR A 152 19.95 25.46 -29.91
CA THR A 152 20.39 24.28 -29.16
C THR A 152 21.90 24.30 -28.86
N VAL A 153 22.59 25.37 -29.24
CA VAL A 153 24.04 25.50 -29.06
C VAL A 153 24.36 26.29 -27.81
N SER A 154 23.72 27.45 -27.62
CA SER A 154 23.99 28.28 -26.44
C SER A 154 23.53 27.60 -25.16
N PHE A 155 24.19 27.91 -24.04
CA PHE A 155 23.79 27.41 -22.73
C PHE A 155 22.34 27.81 -22.39
N ARG A 156 21.99 29.08 -22.65
CA ARG A 156 20.64 29.63 -22.48
C ARG A 156 19.60 28.84 -23.27
N GLY A 157 19.84 28.63 -24.57
CA GLY A 157 18.91 27.94 -25.46
C GLY A 157 18.72 26.48 -25.09
N ARG A 158 19.81 25.75 -24.79
CA ARG A 158 19.75 24.38 -24.25
C ARG A 158 18.94 24.28 -22.97
N LEU A 159 19.14 25.21 -22.05
CA LEU A 159 18.44 25.26 -20.77
C LEU A 159 16.94 25.51 -20.96
N LEU A 160 16.58 26.56 -21.70
CA LEU A 160 15.18 26.91 -21.94
C LEU A 160 14.44 25.83 -22.73
N GLY A 161 15.10 25.20 -23.71
CA GLY A 161 14.55 24.05 -24.41
C GLY A 161 14.35 22.84 -23.47
N ALA A 162 15.28 22.59 -22.53
CA ALA A 162 15.09 21.54 -21.53
C ALA A 162 13.89 21.82 -20.61
N ILE A 163 13.71 23.08 -20.18
CA ILE A 163 12.55 23.53 -19.39
C ILE A 163 11.25 23.34 -20.17
N ASP A 164 11.20 23.73 -21.44
CA ASP A 164 10.01 23.58 -22.29
C ASP A 164 9.59 22.10 -22.45
N ARG A 165 10.56 21.19 -22.59
CA ARG A 165 10.30 19.74 -22.67
C ARG A 165 10.03 19.08 -21.32
N SER A 166 10.16 19.81 -20.21
CA SER A 166 10.18 19.23 -18.86
C SER A 166 11.26 18.13 -18.70
N ASP A 167 12.39 18.26 -19.40
CA ASP A 167 13.55 17.35 -19.33
C ASP A 167 14.36 17.63 -18.06
N LEU A 168 13.79 17.20 -16.92
CA LEU A 168 14.35 17.44 -15.59
C LEU A 168 15.78 16.92 -15.39
N PRO A 169 16.17 15.73 -15.90
CA PRO A 169 17.57 15.29 -15.85
C PRO A 169 18.53 16.31 -16.50
N SER A 170 18.17 16.83 -17.68
CA SER A 170 18.97 17.89 -18.33
C SER A 170 18.95 19.20 -17.55
N ILE A 171 17.79 19.63 -17.03
CA ILE A 171 17.65 20.87 -16.25
C ILE A 171 18.55 20.81 -15.00
N LEU A 172 18.47 19.73 -14.23
CA LEU A 172 19.27 19.56 -13.01
C LEU A 172 20.76 19.51 -13.32
N ARG A 173 21.18 18.78 -14.38
CA ARG A 173 22.58 18.76 -14.82
C ARG A 173 23.07 20.17 -15.19
N LEU A 174 22.33 20.88 -16.03
CA LEU A 174 22.70 22.22 -16.49
C LEU A 174 22.73 23.24 -15.34
N SER A 175 21.84 23.09 -14.35
CA SER A 175 21.76 24.00 -13.18
C SER A 175 23.00 23.96 -12.28
N THR A 176 23.82 22.91 -12.37
CA THR A 176 25.03 22.74 -11.55
C THR A 176 26.30 23.26 -12.23
N LEU A 177 26.20 23.73 -13.48
CA LEU A 177 27.35 24.25 -14.23
C LEU A 177 27.67 25.70 -13.82
N PRO A 178 28.96 26.10 -13.83
CA PRO A 178 29.39 27.44 -13.45
C PRO A 178 28.85 28.55 -14.37
N ASP A 179 28.50 28.24 -15.62
CA ASP A 179 27.98 29.18 -16.64
C ASP A 179 26.57 29.74 -16.33
N THR A 180 25.97 29.37 -15.19
CA THR A 180 24.67 29.90 -14.76
C THR A 180 24.71 31.41 -14.45
N THR A 181 25.89 32.00 -14.24
CA THR A 181 26.07 33.45 -14.09
C THR A 181 25.88 34.23 -15.38
N ASP A 182 25.94 33.59 -16.54
CA ASP A 182 25.78 34.26 -17.86
C ASP A 182 24.33 34.22 -18.36
N LEU A 183 23.42 33.61 -17.60
CA LEU A 183 21.99 33.61 -17.90
C LEU A 183 21.40 35.00 -17.66
N ASP A 184 20.60 35.47 -18.62
CA ASP A 184 19.74 36.64 -18.44
C ASP A 184 18.70 36.40 -17.32
N PRO A 185 18.09 37.47 -16.77
CA PRO A 185 17.19 37.31 -15.63
C PRO A 185 15.92 36.48 -15.96
N TYR A 186 15.43 36.51 -17.20
CA TYR A 186 14.28 35.70 -17.61
C TYR A 186 14.62 34.20 -17.54
N ALA A 187 15.76 33.79 -18.11
CA ALA A 187 16.21 32.40 -18.07
C ALA A 187 16.49 31.92 -16.65
N ARG A 188 17.04 32.78 -15.78
CA ARG A 188 17.23 32.47 -14.35
C ARG A 188 15.91 32.22 -13.62
N LEU A 189 14.90 33.06 -13.85
CA LEU A 189 13.58 32.88 -13.22
C LEU A 189 12.89 31.60 -13.72
N ARG A 190 12.98 31.31 -15.02
CA ARG A 190 12.47 30.03 -15.59
C ARG A 190 13.16 28.82 -14.95
N LEU A 191 14.48 28.88 -14.80
CA LEU A 191 15.26 27.84 -14.13
C LEU A 191 14.86 27.70 -12.65
N GLN A 192 14.72 28.82 -11.94
CA GLN A 192 14.34 28.84 -10.53
C GLN A 192 12.95 28.22 -10.31
N ALA A 193 11.97 28.50 -11.18
CA ALA A 193 10.65 27.89 -11.12
C ALA A 193 10.72 26.38 -11.36
N ALA A 194 11.40 25.94 -12.42
CA ALA A 194 11.50 24.52 -12.78
C ALA A 194 12.24 23.70 -11.70
N VAL A 195 13.42 24.16 -11.26
CA VAL A 195 14.21 23.50 -10.20
C VAL A 195 13.50 23.59 -8.86
N GLY A 196 12.84 24.72 -8.57
CA GLY A 196 12.09 24.90 -7.34
C GLY A 196 10.97 23.86 -7.20
N ALA A 197 10.21 23.63 -8.26
CA ALA A 197 9.16 22.62 -8.29
C ALA A 197 9.73 21.21 -8.14
N ALA A 198 10.74 20.88 -8.93
CA ALA A 198 11.36 19.56 -8.93
C ALA A 198 12.01 19.20 -7.59
N LEU A 199 12.49 20.20 -6.82
CA LEU A 199 13.21 20.01 -5.57
C LEU A 199 12.44 20.45 -4.32
N ASN A 200 11.10 20.51 -4.39
CA ASN A 200 10.22 20.81 -3.25
C ASN A 200 10.53 22.18 -2.57
N ARG A 201 10.70 23.24 -3.37
CA ARG A 201 10.98 24.62 -2.91
C ARG A 201 9.87 25.58 -3.33
N PRO A 202 8.70 25.53 -2.67
CA PRO A 202 7.51 26.31 -3.07
C PRO A 202 7.76 27.83 -3.10
N SER A 203 8.58 28.37 -2.19
CA SER A 203 8.93 29.80 -2.17
C SER A 203 9.74 30.21 -3.41
N CYS A 204 10.65 29.35 -3.88
CA CYS A 204 11.42 29.61 -5.10
C CYS A 204 10.49 29.68 -6.32
N VAL A 205 9.55 28.74 -6.44
CA VAL A 205 8.55 28.70 -7.52
C VAL A 205 7.70 29.96 -7.55
N THR A 206 7.04 30.24 -6.44
CA THR A 206 6.05 31.33 -6.33
C THR A 206 6.69 32.69 -6.55
N SER A 207 7.88 32.94 -5.97
CA SER A 207 8.64 34.17 -6.20
C SER A 207 9.08 34.34 -7.66
N ALA A 208 9.48 33.24 -8.32
CA ALA A 208 9.97 33.29 -9.69
C ALA A 208 8.84 33.54 -10.69
N VAL A 209 7.71 32.86 -10.52
CA VAL A 209 6.51 33.05 -11.36
C VAL A 209 5.94 34.46 -11.20
N ASP A 210 5.85 34.97 -9.96
CA ASP A 210 5.37 36.33 -9.71
C ASP A 210 6.31 37.39 -10.32
N ALA A 211 7.63 37.17 -10.31
CA ALA A 211 8.59 38.03 -11.02
C ALA A 211 8.46 37.92 -12.55
N LEU A 212 8.24 36.72 -13.10
CA LEU A 212 8.00 36.50 -14.53
C LEU A 212 6.74 37.24 -15.00
N PHE A 213 5.63 37.13 -14.28
CA PHE A 213 4.37 37.81 -14.61
C PHE A 213 4.38 39.32 -14.36
N ARG A 214 5.36 39.85 -13.62
CA ARG A 214 5.54 41.30 -13.47
C ARG A 214 6.41 41.90 -14.56
N ASN A 215 7.49 41.21 -14.91
CA ASN A 215 8.58 41.81 -15.69
C ASN A 215 8.67 41.27 -17.13
N TYR A 216 7.99 40.15 -17.44
CA TYR A 216 8.18 39.41 -18.69
C TYR A 216 6.87 38.91 -19.31
N THR A 217 5.74 39.54 -18.99
CA THR A 217 4.42 39.18 -19.54
C THR A 217 4.43 39.12 -21.07
N ASP A 218 4.97 40.14 -21.73
CA ASP A 218 5.03 40.24 -23.19
C ASP A 218 5.96 39.18 -23.83
N SER A 219 6.81 38.53 -23.02
CA SER A 219 7.73 37.48 -23.47
C SER A 219 7.19 36.07 -23.22
N LEU A 220 6.03 35.93 -22.57
CA LEU A 220 5.43 34.64 -22.22
C LEU A 220 4.22 34.36 -23.12
N PRO A 221 4.25 33.28 -23.91
CA PRO A 221 3.04 32.78 -24.56
C PRO A 221 2.03 32.30 -23.53
N ASP A 222 0.75 32.48 -23.84
CA ASP A 222 -0.40 32.05 -23.06
C ASP A 222 -0.32 30.59 -22.58
N ALA A 223 0.08 29.65 -23.43
CA ALA A 223 0.24 28.24 -23.04
C ALA A 223 1.34 28.03 -21.99
N GLU A 224 2.45 28.76 -22.09
CA GLU A 224 3.54 28.68 -21.11
C GLU A 224 3.18 29.41 -19.82
N ALA A 225 2.49 30.54 -19.93
CA ALA A 225 1.95 31.28 -18.80
C ALA A 225 0.95 30.41 -18.01
N GLY A 226 0.09 29.64 -18.69
CA GLY A 226 -0.84 28.71 -18.07
C GLY A 226 -0.13 27.62 -17.24
N MET A 227 0.94 27.02 -17.77
CA MET A 227 1.75 26.04 -17.03
C MET A 227 2.41 26.66 -15.79
N LEU A 228 2.99 27.86 -15.92
CA LEU A 228 3.59 28.58 -14.79
C LEU A 228 2.55 28.99 -13.74
N PHE A 229 1.36 29.38 -14.18
CA PHE A 229 0.23 29.71 -13.31
C PHE A 229 -0.17 28.50 -12.46
N SER A 230 -0.43 27.34 -13.08
CA SER A 230 -0.82 26.13 -12.35
C SER A 230 0.25 25.72 -11.34
N LEU A 231 1.52 25.78 -11.72
CA LEU A 231 2.62 25.45 -10.84
C LEU A 231 2.68 26.36 -9.60
N ALA A 232 2.57 27.68 -9.78
CA ALA A 232 2.57 28.61 -8.65
C ALA A 232 1.27 28.52 -7.83
N ALA A 233 0.13 28.31 -8.48
CA ALA A 233 -1.17 28.19 -7.82
C ALA A 233 -1.20 26.96 -6.89
N ASP A 234 -0.69 25.82 -7.36
CA ASP A 234 -0.54 24.62 -6.55
C ASP A 234 0.36 24.83 -5.35
N GLU A 235 1.52 25.48 -5.50
CA GLU A 235 2.43 25.70 -4.38
C GLU A 235 1.90 26.73 -3.36
N LEU A 236 1.17 27.75 -3.81
CA LEU A 236 0.48 28.69 -2.92
C LEU A 236 -0.66 28.02 -2.15
N ALA A 237 -1.48 27.20 -2.83
CA ALA A 237 -2.54 26.42 -2.19
C ALA A 237 -1.97 25.38 -1.23
N PHE A 238 -0.87 24.72 -1.61
CA PHE A 238 -0.15 23.78 -0.76
C PHE A 238 0.39 24.46 0.50
N THR A 239 0.93 25.66 0.41
CA THR A 239 1.49 26.35 1.58
C THR A 239 0.46 27.17 2.38
N GLY A 240 -0.79 27.23 1.93
CA GLY A 240 -1.85 28.01 2.57
C GLY A 240 -1.70 29.53 2.40
N HIS A 241 -1.02 30.00 1.35
CA HIS A 241 -0.86 31.43 1.07
C HIS A 241 -2.03 31.97 0.23
N TRP A 242 -3.24 31.96 0.82
CA TRP A 242 -4.50 32.23 0.11
C TRP A 242 -4.59 33.63 -0.52
N THR A 243 -4.14 34.68 0.18
CA THR A 243 -4.13 36.05 -0.36
C THR A 243 -3.18 36.21 -1.56
N ALA A 244 -2.02 35.55 -1.50
CA ALA A 244 -1.09 35.54 -2.63
C ALA A 244 -1.65 34.73 -3.80
N LEU A 245 -2.42 33.66 -3.54
CA LEU A 245 -3.13 32.90 -4.57
C LEU A 245 -4.18 33.75 -5.29
N ASP A 246 -4.99 34.53 -4.57
CA ASP A 246 -5.97 35.45 -5.20
C ASP A 246 -5.28 36.54 -6.02
N SER A 247 -4.14 37.05 -5.51
CA SER A 247 -3.30 38.02 -6.22
C SER A 247 -2.72 37.44 -7.51
N LEU A 248 -2.24 36.19 -7.48
CA LEU A 248 -1.76 35.47 -8.65
C LEU A 248 -2.88 35.28 -9.68
N CYS A 249 -4.07 34.84 -9.24
CA CYS A 249 -5.24 34.66 -10.10
C CYS A 249 -5.63 35.98 -10.78
N SER A 250 -5.65 37.07 -10.03
CA SER A 250 -5.98 38.41 -10.56
C SER A 250 -4.95 38.88 -11.57
N ARG A 251 -3.65 38.74 -11.26
CA ARG A 251 -2.56 39.09 -12.18
C ARG A 251 -2.65 38.29 -13.48
N PHE A 252 -2.85 36.98 -13.40
CA PHE A 252 -2.98 36.12 -14.57
C PHE A 252 -4.16 36.54 -15.47
N SER A 253 -5.35 36.75 -14.89
CA SER A 253 -6.52 37.17 -15.66
C SER A 253 -6.40 38.56 -16.31
N SER A 254 -5.63 39.47 -15.70
CA SER A 254 -5.41 40.80 -16.26
C SER A 254 -4.33 40.83 -17.33
N ALA A 255 -3.35 39.92 -17.23
CA ALA A 255 -2.16 39.90 -18.08
C ALA A 255 -2.33 39.05 -19.35
N PHE A 256 -3.14 37.99 -19.29
CA PHE A 256 -3.27 37.02 -20.39
C PHE A 256 -4.72 36.93 -20.87
N GLY A 257 -4.91 36.86 -22.18
CA GLY A 257 -6.24 36.85 -22.82
C GLY A 257 -6.92 35.47 -22.82
N THR A 258 -6.17 34.42 -22.50
CA THR A 258 -6.67 33.04 -22.48
C THR A 258 -7.24 32.65 -21.12
N TRP A 259 -8.37 31.94 -21.18
CA TRP A 259 -8.95 31.31 -20.01
C TRP A 259 -8.17 30.04 -19.63
N HIS A 260 -7.59 30.01 -18.43
CA HIS A 260 -7.05 28.76 -17.87
C HIS A 260 -8.17 27.95 -17.22
N PRO A 261 -8.33 26.64 -17.51
CA PRO A 261 -9.43 25.80 -17.01
C PRO A 261 -9.60 25.89 -15.48
N ASP A 262 -8.49 25.86 -14.74
CA ASP A 262 -8.51 25.81 -13.27
C ASP A 262 -8.51 27.18 -12.59
N LEU A 263 -8.47 28.28 -13.35
CA LEU A 263 -8.40 29.64 -12.79
C LEU A 263 -9.57 29.93 -11.84
N SER A 264 -10.78 29.52 -12.23
CA SER A 264 -11.98 29.69 -11.40
C SER A 264 -11.92 28.87 -10.12
N HIS A 265 -11.37 27.65 -10.19
CA HIS A 265 -11.19 26.79 -9.03
C HIS A 265 -10.22 27.43 -8.03
N TYR A 266 -9.02 27.83 -8.46
CA TYR A 266 -8.04 28.46 -7.55
C TYR A 266 -8.53 29.80 -6.99
N ARG A 267 -9.21 30.62 -7.78
CA ARG A 267 -9.82 31.87 -7.29
C ARG A 267 -10.91 31.59 -6.25
N TYR A 268 -11.73 30.57 -6.46
CA TYR A 268 -12.72 30.14 -5.47
C TYR A 268 -12.06 29.70 -4.16
N LEU A 269 -11.00 28.87 -4.24
CA LEU A 269 -10.26 28.43 -3.06
C LEU A 269 -9.65 29.61 -2.29
N ALA A 270 -8.94 30.49 -3.00
CA ALA A 270 -8.27 31.64 -2.42
C ALA A 270 -9.23 32.54 -1.64
N ARG A 271 -10.43 32.77 -2.17
CA ARG A 271 -11.47 33.58 -1.52
C ARG A 271 -12.15 32.85 -0.37
N SER A 272 -12.44 31.56 -0.54
CA SER A 272 -13.12 30.76 0.48
C SER A 272 -12.29 30.56 1.74
N LEU A 273 -10.97 30.59 1.59
CA LEU A 273 -9.97 30.38 2.65
C LEU A 273 -9.15 31.65 2.95
N ALA A 274 -9.59 32.83 2.51
CA ALA A 274 -8.82 34.08 2.64
C ALA A 274 -8.42 34.40 4.10
N ASP A 275 -9.30 34.09 5.05
CA ASP A 275 -9.10 34.33 6.49
C ASP A 275 -8.42 33.16 7.22
N CYS A 276 -8.12 32.07 6.50
CA CYS A 276 -7.47 30.90 7.07
C CYS A 276 -5.95 31.10 7.18
N PRO A 277 -5.30 30.64 8.27
CA PRO A 277 -3.85 30.74 8.38
C PRO A 277 -3.10 29.89 7.36
N GLN A 278 -1.80 30.20 7.22
CA GLN A 278 -0.86 29.39 6.44
C GLN A 278 -0.64 28.02 7.08
N THR A 279 -0.35 27.04 6.23
CA THR A 279 -0.07 25.68 6.69
C THR A 279 1.27 25.62 7.42
N SER A 280 1.32 24.91 8.55
CA SER A 280 2.54 24.75 9.34
C SER A 280 2.72 23.33 9.85
N VAL A 281 3.96 22.96 10.18
CA VAL A 281 4.30 21.66 10.76
C VAL A 281 4.99 21.86 12.10
N HIS A 282 4.41 21.32 13.15
CA HIS A 282 4.98 21.27 14.48
C HIS A 282 5.55 19.88 14.75
N ARG A 283 6.80 19.85 15.23
CA ARG A 283 7.52 18.63 15.58
C ARG A 283 7.82 18.60 17.08
N PRO A 284 7.62 17.46 17.77
CA PRO A 284 7.99 17.34 19.18
C PRO A 284 9.51 17.31 19.33
N GLN A 285 10.05 17.63 20.52
CA GLN A 285 11.50 17.58 20.80
C GLN A 285 12.06 16.14 20.88
N GLY A 286 11.19 15.12 20.98
CA GLY A 286 11.56 13.70 21.11
C GLY A 286 11.53 12.92 19.80
N GLN A 287 11.54 11.59 19.93
CA GLN A 287 11.32 10.69 18.79
C GLN A 287 9.86 10.77 18.34
N ALA A 288 9.64 11.00 17.05
CA ALA A 288 8.34 10.93 16.41
C ALA A 288 8.29 9.69 15.51
N PHE A 289 7.29 8.84 15.72
CA PHE A 289 7.05 7.67 14.88
C PHE A 289 5.58 7.27 14.94
N THR A 290 5.08 6.63 13.90
CA THR A 290 3.77 5.99 13.90
C THR A 290 3.87 4.55 13.46
N LEU A 291 3.05 3.73 14.09
CA LEU A 291 2.90 2.32 13.84
C LEU A 291 2.16 2.09 12.50
N THR A 292 2.70 1.23 11.62
CA THR A 292 2.04 0.85 10.35
C THR A 292 1.63 -0.62 10.25
N SER A 293 0.72 -0.93 9.32
CA SER A 293 0.63 -2.31 8.78
C SER A 293 2.01 -2.76 8.24
N TYR A 294 2.23 -4.08 8.24
CA TYR A 294 3.49 -4.65 7.72
C TYR A 294 3.47 -4.76 6.19
N ASP A 295 2.29 -4.99 5.62
CA ASP A 295 2.10 -5.30 4.22
C ASP A 295 1.16 -4.29 3.55
N TRP A 296 1.05 -4.39 2.22
CA TRP A 296 0.13 -3.58 1.44
C TRP A 296 -1.34 -3.91 1.77
N PRO A 297 -2.23 -2.90 1.90
CA PRO A 297 -1.96 -1.46 1.85
C PRO A 297 -1.18 -1.01 3.08
N LEU A 298 -0.18 -0.15 2.89
CA LEU A 298 0.56 0.43 4.01
C LEU A 298 -0.35 1.45 4.72
N THR A 299 -0.77 1.15 5.95
CA THR A 299 -1.74 1.96 6.68
C THR A 299 -1.22 2.36 8.05
N THR A 300 -1.70 3.49 8.56
CA THR A 300 -1.44 3.97 9.92
C THR A 300 -2.65 4.72 10.47
N ASP A 301 -2.64 4.98 11.77
CA ASP A 301 -3.68 5.80 12.39
C ASP A 301 -3.23 7.27 12.40
N ILE A 302 -4.18 8.18 12.13
CA ILE A 302 -3.96 9.63 12.17
C ILE A 302 -5.06 10.30 13.00
N GLY A 303 -4.76 11.45 13.59
CA GLY A 303 -5.80 12.33 14.13
C GLY A 303 -6.16 13.41 13.12
N VAL A 304 -7.45 13.74 12.99
CA VAL A 304 -7.93 14.91 12.24
C VAL A 304 -8.82 15.72 13.18
N ASN A 305 -8.45 16.96 13.48
CA ASN A 305 -9.14 17.84 14.43
C ASN A 305 -9.46 17.14 15.78
N GLY A 306 -8.53 16.34 16.28
CA GLY A 306 -8.68 15.55 17.52
C GLY A 306 -9.45 14.23 17.39
N ARG A 307 -10.04 13.92 16.23
CA ARG A 307 -10.69 12.63 15.95
C ARG A 307 -9.69 11.63 15.38
N LEU A 308 -9.55 10.47 16.02
CA LEU A 308 -8.72 9.38 15.52
C LEU A 308 -9.40 8.69 14.32
N LEU A 309 -8.67 8.61 13.21
CA LEU A 309 -9.01 7.87 12.00
C LEU A 309 -8.06 6.67 11.87
N ASN A 310 -8.61 5.47 11.92
CA ASN A 310 -7.82 4.24 11.87
C ASN A 310 -7.53 3.82 10.43
N ALA A 311 -6.39 3.17 10.21
CA ALA A 311 -6.03 2.53 8.94
C ALA A 311 -6.08 3.46 7.69
N THR A 312 -5.54 4.66 7.84
CA THR A 312 -5.30 5.60 6.73
C THR A 312 -4.13 5.11 5.88
N ILE A 313 -4.33 5.01 4.56
CA ILE A 313 -3.32 4.54 3.59
C ILE A 313 -2.22 5.59 3.43
N ILE A 314 -0.96 5.17 3.42
CA ILE A 314 0.20 5.99 3.08
C ILE A 314 0.50 5.84 1.59
N ASP A 315 0.36 6.92 0.83
CA ASP A 315 0.43 6.87 -0.63
C ASP A 315 1.33 7.99 -1.20
N THR A 316 2.50 7.61 -1.73
CA THR A 316 3.41 8.53 -2.41
C THR A 316 3.07 8.76 -3.89
N GLY A 317 2.21 7.93 -4.49
CA GLY A 317 1.75 8.05 -5.88
C GLY A 317 0.64 9.09 -6.06
N THR A 318 -0.05 9.45 -4.97
CA THR A 318 -1.18 10.39 -5.02
C THR A 318 -0.79 11.80 -4.51
N PRO A 319 -0.95 12.89 -5.29
CA PRO A 319 -0.52 14.23 -4.92
C PRO A 319 -1.47 14.98 -3.96
N PHE A 320 -2.29 14.26 -3.20
CA PHE A 320 -3.28 14.84 -2.27
C PHE A 320 -3.62 13.88 -1.13
N THR A 321 -3.96 14.43 0.03
CA THR A 321 -4.64 13.69 1.10
C THR A 321 -6.14 13.68 0.85
N LEU A 322 -6.77 12.51 0.99
CA LEU A 322 -8.19 12.29 0.71
C LEU A 322 -8.87 11.66 1.92
N LEU A 323 -9.97 12.26 2.38
CA LEU A 323 -10.83 11.67 3.40
C LEU A 323 -12.16 11.18 2.81
N SER A 324 -12.72 10.15 3.44
CA SER A 324 -14.12 9.80 3.26
C SER A 324 -15.00 10.95 3.77
N ARG A 325 -16.19 11.11 3.17
CA ARG A 325 -17.12 12.15 3.61
C ARG A 325 -17.53 11.99 5.07
N ALA A 326 -17.80 10.76 5.50
CA ALA A 326 -18.21 10.45 6.86
C ALA A 326 -17.12 10.78 7.88
N ASP A 327 -15.86 10.47 7.57
CA ASP A 327 -14.73 10.79 8.45
C ASP A 327 -14.48 12.29 8.51
N ALA A 328 -14.56 13.00 7.38
CA ALA A 328 -14.43 14.45 7.33
C ALA A 328 -15.51 15.16 8.15
N GLU A 329 -16.78 14.75 8.00
CA GLU A 329 -17.90 15.30 8.76
C GLU A 329 -17.76 15.00 10.27
N THR A 330 -17.40 13.76 10.62
CA THR A 330 -17.22 13.35 12.03
C THR A 330 -16.02 14.05 12.68
N ALA A 331 -14.98 14.36 11.91
CA ALA A 331 -13.82 15.12 12.36
C ALA A 331 -14.04 16.65 12.30
N GLY A 332 -15.22 17.13 11.86
CA GLY A 332 -15.47 18.57 11.77
C GLY A 332 -14.59 19.30 10.77
N VAL A 333 -14.18 18.64 9.68
CA VAL A 333 -13.48 19.28 8.56
C VAL A 333 -14.40 20.30 7.89
N ARG A 334 -13.89 21.48 7.57
CA ARG A 334 -14.64 22.47 6.78
C ARG A 334 -14.63 22.04 5.31
N ILE A 335 -15.77 21.57 4.82
CA ILE A 335 -15.94 21.10 3.43
C ILE A 335 -16.44 22.27 2.57
N LEU A 336 -15.77 22.53 1.45
CA LEU A 336 -16.14 23.53 0.46
C LEU A 336 -17.11 22.95 -0.59
N THR A 337 -17.60 23.79 -1.50
CA THR A 337 -18.62 23.42 -2.50
C THR A 337 -18.04 23.27 -3.91
N ASP A 338 -16.72 23.29 -4.06
CA ASP A 338 -16.05 22.98 -5.31
C ASP A 338 -16.09 21.48 -5.61
N THR A 339 -15.86 21.13 -6.87
CA THR A 339 -15.81 19.74 -7.31
C THR A 339 -14.58 19.53 -8.17
N VAL A 340 -13.80 18.49 -7.85
CA VAL A 340 -12.62 18.06 -8.57
C VAL A 340 -12.70 16.57 -8.88
N LYS A 341 -12.17 16.17 -10.04
CA LYS A 341 -12.01 14.75 -10.40
C LYS A 341 -10.58 14.33 -10.10
N VAL A 342 -10.42 13.23 -9.39
CA VAL A 342 -9.11 12.72 -9.00
C VAL A 342 -9.01 11.22 -9.24
N ALA A 343 -7.80 10.77 -9.61
CA ALA A 343 -7.48 9.36 -9.70
C ALA A 343 -6.93 8.87 -8.37
N THR A 344 -7.43 7.73 -7.91
CA THR A 344 -6.94 7.02 -6.72
C THR A 344 -6.57 5.59 -7.10
N LEU A 345 -5.92 4.86 -6.20
CA LEU A 345 -5.65 3.43 -6.40
C LEU A 345 -6.92 2.56 -6.57
N PHE A 346 -8.10 3.12 -6.32
CA PHE A 346 -9.41 2.47 -6.51
C PHE A 346 -10.17 3.01 -7.73
N GLY A 347 -9.52 3.82 -8.57
CA GLY A 347 -10.08 4.41 -9.79
C GLY A 347 -10.37 5.91 -9.66
N LEU A 348 -11.02 6.45 -10.69
CA LEU A 348 -11.43 7.85 -10.74
C LEU A 348 -12.59 8.08 -9.77
N THR A 349 -12.49 9.15 -8.99
CA THR A 349 -13.52 9.58 -8.05
C THR A 349 -13.68 11.10 -8.07
N THR A 350 -14.81 11.55 -7.56
CA THR A 350 -15.15 12.96 -7.40
C THR A 350 -14.92 13.36 -5.95
N ALA A 351 -14.24 14.49 -5.76
CA ALA A 351 -13.97 15.06 -4.46
C ALA A 351 -14.31 16.56 -4.44
N THR A 352 -14.37 17.10 -3.23
CA THR A 352 -14.49 18.52 -2.90
C THR A 352 -13.27 18.92 -2.08
N THR A 353 -12.94 20.20 -2.02
CA THR A 353 -11.86 20.65 -1.14
C THR A 353 -12.34 20.67 0.32
N GLY A 354 -11.52 20.12 1.22
CA GLY A 354 -11.68 20.23 2.66
C GLY A 354 -10.54 21.03 3.29
N TYR A 355 -10.82 21.62 4.45
CA TYR A 355 -9.84 22.31 5.28
C TYR A 355 -9.86 21.72 6.70
N ALA A 356 -8.73 21.12 7.08
CA ALA A 356 -8.51 20.56 8.41
C ALA A 356 -7.66 21.52 9.24
N ASP A 357 -8.10 21.80 10.47
CA ASP A 357 -7.36 22.66 11.39
C ASP A 357 -6.07 21.98 11.84
N GLU A 358 -6.13 20.66 12.07
CA GLU A 358 -4.97 19.87 12.47
C GLU A 358 -5.07 18.42 11.97
N ILE A 359 -3.96 17.91 11.41
CA ILE A 359 -3.72 16.49 11.18
C ILE A 359 -2.55 16.07 12.07
N THR A 360 -2.75 15.05 12.91
CA THR A 360 -1.69 14.49 13.76
C THR A 360 -1.27 13.11 13.31
N ILE A 361 0.04 12.85 13.32
CA ILE A 361 0.62 11.55 12.95
C ILE A 361 1.91 11.31 13.71
N GLY A 362 1.96 10.23 14.50
CA GLY A 362 3.18 9.82 15.21
C GLY A 362 3.87 10.90 16.03
N GLY A 363 3.07 11.78 16.66
CA GLY A 363 3.54 12.92 17.45
C GLY A 363 3.77 14.23 16.67
N LEU A 364 3.70 14.20 15.34
CA LEU A 364 3.69 15.40 14.50
C LEU A 364 2.31 16.04 14.48
N SER A 365 2.26 17.36 14.29
CA SER A 365 1.03 18.13 14.05
C SER A 365 1.21 18.98 12.80
N LEU A 366 0.37 18.75 11.79
CA LEU A 366 0.28 19.56 10.58
C LEU A 366 -0.96 20.42 10.74
N ARG A 367 -0.80 21.74 10.81
CA ARG A 367 -1.91 22.68 11.04
C ARG A 367 -2.33 23.39 9.77
N HIS A 368 -3.62 23.67 9.64
CA HIS A 368 -4.19 24.48 8.56
C HIS A 368 -3.97 23.84 7.18
N VAL A 369 -4.40 22.58 7.04
CA VAL A 369 -4.08 21.72 5.90
C VAL A 369 -5.27 21.66 4.94
N ARG A 370 -5.01 21.95 3.66
CA ARG A 370 -5.94 21.65 2.56
C ARG A 370 -5.90 20.15 2.27
N ILE A 371 -7.07 19.53 2.26
CA ILE A 371 -7.27 18.12 1.89
C ILE A 371 -8.38 18.02 0.85
N LEU A 372 -8.60 16.82 0.32
CA LEU A 372 -9.77 16.49 -0.47
C LEU A 372 -10.74 15.64 0.35
N VAL A 373 -12.03 15.79 0.09
CA VAL A 373 -13.11 15.01 0.71
C VAL A 373 -13.99 14.44 -0.39
N ARG A 374 -14.17 13.12 -0.41
CA ARG A 374 -14.97 12.45 -1.44
C ARG A 374 -16.42 12.95 -1.42
N THR A 375 -17.05 13.10 -2.59
CA THR A 375 -18.49 13.42 -2.67
C THR A 375 -19.35 12.21 -2.34
N ALA A 376 -20.56 12.43 -1.79
CA ALA A 376 -21.50 11.34 -1.51
C ALA A 376 -21.97 10.68 -2.83
N GLY A 377 -22.09 9.34 -2.84
CA GLY A 377 -22.69 8.59 -3.96
C GLY A 377 -21.71 8.06 -5.02
N ASP A 378 -20.40 8.34 -4.91
CA ASP A 378 -19.37 7.88 -5.85
C ASP A 378 -18.73 6.53 -5.45
N ASP A 379 -19.45 5.71 -4.68
CA ASP A 379 -19.01 4.39 -4.17
C ASP A 379 -19.09 3.28 -5.25
N ALA A 380 -18.81 3.63 -6.52
CA ALA A 380 -18.97 2.74 -7.66
C ALA A 380 -18.12 1.44 -7.57
N SER A 381 -17.12 1.40 -6.70
CA SER A 381 -16.25 0.24 -6.49
C SER A 381 -16.72 -0.72 -5.37
N GLY A 382 -17.72 -0.36 -4.55
CA GLY A 382 -18.16 -1.20 -3.42
C GLY A 382 -17.12 -1.44 -2.31
N HIS A 383 -15.91 -0.88 -2.45
CA HIS A 383 -14.89 -0.89 -1.41
C HIS A 383 -15.18 0.24 -0.41
N PRO A 384 -15.11 -0.01 0.91
CA PRO A 384 -15.11 1.04 1.91
C PRO A 384 -13.77 1.76 1.80
N LEU A 385 -13.67 2.63 0.80
CA LEU A 385 -12.50 3.45 0.52
C LEU A 385 -12.22 4.32 1.76
N THR A 386 -11.22 3.87 2.52
CA THR A 386 -10.69 4.52 3.70
C THR A 386 -9.72 5.62 3.31
N ASN A 387 -9.38 6.47 4.27
CA ASN A 387 -8.63 7.69 4.06
C ASN A 387 -7.24 7.45 3.46
N ILE A 388 -6.70 8.42 2.72
CA ILE A 388 -5.36 8.42 2.13
C ILE A 388 -4.58 9.62 2.66
N LEU A 389 -3.40 9.39 3.23
CA LEU A 389 -2.38 10.41 3.48
C LEU A 389 -1.41 10.44 2.28
N GLY A 390 -1.57 11.47 1.45
CA GLY A 390 -0.88 11.57 0.17
C GLY A 390 0.47 12.29 0.20
N LEU A 391 1.08 12.41 -0.96
CA LEU A 391 2.40 12.97 -1.17
C LEU A 391 2.56 14.41 -0.65
N ASN A 392 1.52 15.23 -0.67
CA ASN A 392 1.60 16.61 -0.17
C ASN A 392 1.94 16.65 1.33
N GLU A 393 1.27 15.84 2.12
CA GLU A 393 1.47 15.78 3.56
C GLU A 393 2.80 15.10 3.87
N LEU A 394 3.14 14.05 3.12
CA LEU A 394 4.44 13.37 3.23
C LEU A 394 5.62 14.30 2.91
N ARG A 395 5.53 15.10 1.83
CA ARG A 395 6.58 16.08 1.47
C ARG A 395 6.66 17.24 2.45
N ARG A 396 5.55 17.60 3.09
CA ARG A 396 5.53 18.62 4.15
C ARG A 396 6.17 18.11 5.45
N ILE A 397 6.02 16.82 5.75
CA ILE A 397 6.72 16.18 6.86
C ILE A 397 8.24 16.25 6.62
N GLY A 398 8.73 16.11 5.40
CA GLY A 398 10.15 16.28 5.07
C GLY A 398 10.91 14.96 5.05
N ARG A 399 11.42 14.47 6.18
CA ARG A 399 12.15 13.20 6.25
C ARG A 399 11.31 12.09 6.87
N ILE A 400 11.20 10.97 6.17
CA ILE A 400 10.44 9.79 6.56
C ILE A 400 11.34 8.56 6.41
N GLU A 401 11.42 7.74 7.45
CA GLU A 401 12.09 6.44 7.42
C GLU A 401 11.06 5.32 7.52
N PHE A 402 10.98 4.51 6.49
CA PHE A 402 10.18 3.30 6.41
C PHE A 402 10.97 2.15 7.06
N LEU A 403 10.39 1.64 8.13
CA LEU A 403 10.81 0.41 8.82
C LEU A 403 9.73 -0.65 8.60
N ALA A 404 9.99 -1.88 9.01
CA ALA A 404 9.07 -2.99 8.79
C ALA A 404 7.68 -2.75 9.41
N ASP A 405 7.64 -2.15 10.59
CA ASP A 405 6.50 -2.04 11.49
C ASP A 405 6.00 -0.61 11.72
N ARG A 406 6.74 0.39 11.23
CA ARG A 406 6.50 1.80 11.51
C ARG A 406 7.08 2.75 10.47
N LEU A 407 6.60 3.98 10.52
CA LEU A 407 7.28 5.15 9.97
C LEU A 407 7.93 5.91 11.11
N LYS A 408 9.21 6.24 10.96
CA LYS A 408 9.92 7.16 11.84
C LYS A 408 10.04 8.51 11.15
N PHE A 409 9.94 9.58 11.95
CA PHE A 409 10.08 10.96 11.51
C PHE A 409 11.30 11.59 12.22
N PRO A 410 12.52 11.41 11.67
CA PRO A 410 13.73 11.95 12.28
C PRO A 410 13.68 13.48 12.36
N GLN A 411 14.31 14.05 13.39
CA GLN A 411 14.52 15.50 13.46
C GLN A 411 15.27 16.01 12.23
N PRO A 412 14.98 17.22 11.75
CA PRO A 412 15.73 17.81 10.66
C PRO A 412 17.18 17.95 11.13
N GLN A 413 18.11 17.30 10.44
CA GLN A 413 19.52 17.54 10.68
C GLN A 413 19.97 18.70 9.79
N PRO A 414 20.89 19.57 10.25
CA PRO A 414 21.58 20.48 9.36
C PRO A 414 22.15 19.65 8.22
N SER A 415 21.75 19.94 6.98
CA SER A 415 22.24 19.17 5.85
C SER A 415 23.75 19.36 5.74
N ASP A 416 24.50 18.26 5.63
CA ASP A 416 25.80 18.34 4.98
C ASP A 416 25.52 18.89 3.58
N ARG A 417 25.97 20.13 3.34
CA ARG A 417 25.62 20.99 2.20
C ARG A 417 26.00 20.44 0.81
N HIS A 418 26.31 19.15 0.68
CA HIS A 418 26.97 18.58 -0.49
C HIS A 418 26.36 17.27 -1.03
N THR A 419 25.29 16.73 -0.44
CA THR A 419 24.65 15.52 -0.99
C THR A 419 23.75 15.87 -2.18
N ARG A 420 24.08 15.30 -3.36
CA ARG A 420 23.33 15.53 -4.61
C ARG A 420 21.92 14.92 -4.54
N PRO A 421 20.86 15.58 -5.01
CA PRO A 421 19.54 14.95 -5.16
C PRO A 421 19.60 13.68 -6.01
N ASN A 422 18.80 12.66 -5.67
CA ASN A 422 18.66 11.45 -6.49
C ASN A 422 17.19 11.11 -6.82
N PHE A 423 16.25 11.97 -6.44
CA PHE A 423 14.89 11.94 -6.95
C PHE A 423 14.37 13.36 -7.16
N HIS A 424 13.25 13.50 -7.86
CA HIS A 424 12.56 14.76 -8.06
C HIS A 424 11.04 14.59 -8.06
N LEU A 425 10.33 15.70 -7.90
CA LEU A 425 8.87 15.75 -8.02
C LEU A 425 8.44 16.09 -9.45
N THR A 426 7.34 15.48 -9.88
CA THR A 426 6.54 15.85 -11.04
C THR A 426 5.09 16.05 -10.57
N PRO A 427 4.19 16.65 -11.39
CA PRO A 427 2.78 16.72 -11.06
C PRO A 427 2.14 15.33 -10.81
N GLN A 428 2.72 14.29 -11.39
CA GLN A 428 2.30 12.88 -11.28
C GLN A 428 3.05 12.12 -10.18
N GLY A 429 3.72 12.81 -9.26
CA GLY A 429 4.35 12.23 -8.09
C GLY A 429 5.88 12.21 -8.15
N VAL A 430 6.47 11.12 -7.70
CA VAL A 430 7.91 11.03 -7.44
C VAL A 430 8.61 10.29 -8.57
N ARG A 431 9.79 10.78 -9.01
CA ARG A 431 10.62 10.15 -10.05
C ARG A 431 12.07 9.99 -9.62
N PHE A 432 12.67 8.86 -9.93
CA PHE A 432 14.07 8.58 -9.60
C PHE A 432 14.71 7.59 -10.59
N PRO A 433 16.01 7.73 -10.90
CA PRO A 433 16.73 6.78 -11.73
C PRO A 433 17.16 5.54 -10.93
N ALA A 434 17.12 4.38 -11.56
CA ALA A 434 17.77 3.14 -11.09
C ALA A 434 18.25 2.33 -12.30
N SER A 435 19.20 1.42 -12.09
CA SER A 435 19.78 0.64 -13.19
C SER A 435 19.32 -0.81 -13.20
N HIS A 436 19.17 -1.39 -14.38
CA HIS A 436 18.93 -2.81 -14.62
C HIS A 436 19.88 -3.28 -15.72
N GLU A 437 20.63 -4.36 -15.47
CA GLU A 437 21.59 -4.93 -16.44
C GLU A 437 22.56 -3.88 -17.05
N GLY A 438 23.00 -2.92 -16.22
CA GLY A 438 23.93 -1.85 -16.63
C GLY A 438 23.29 -0.67 -17.35
N SER A 439 21.99 -0.72 -17.68
CA SER A 439 21.25 0.40 -18.27
C SER A 439 20.46 1.16 -17.21
N THR A 440 20.43 2.50 -17.29
CA THR A 440 19.66 3.33 -16.36
C THR A 440 18.27 3.64 -16.91
N TYR A 441 17.27 3.49 -16.05
CA TYR A 441 15.85 3.72 -16.33
C TYR A 441 15.28 4.69 -15.30
N LEU A 442 14.18 5.36 -15.65
CA LEU A 442 13.49 6.30 -14.78
C LEU A 442 12.23 5.65 -14.21
N PHE A 443 12.09 5.60 -12.88
CA PHE A 443 10.96 4.96 -12.22
C PHE A 443 10.08 5.96 -11.46
N SER A 444 8.79 5.65 -11.39
CA SER A 444 7.86 6.25 -10.42
C SER A 444 7.92 5.53 -9.08
N PHE A 445 7.75 6.25 -7.97
CA PHE A 445 7.70 5.67 -6.63
C PHE A 445 6.31 5.79 -6.01
N ASP A 446 5.67 4.66 -5.69
CA ASP A 446 4.27 4.64 -5.25
C ASP A 446 4.01 3.58 -4.16
N THR A 447 3.98 4.01 -2.89
CA THR A 447 3.60 3.13 -1.77
C THR A 447 2.13 2.70 -1.78
N GLY A 448 1.28 3.37 -2.55
CA GLY A 448 -0.10 3.01 -2.82
C GLY A 448 -0.27 1.77 -3.69
N THR A 449 0.81 1.29 -4.33
CA THR A 449 0.80 0.08 -5.15
C THR A 449 1.51 -1.09 -4.46
N ALA A 450 0.88 -2.28 -4.50
CA ALA A 450 1.42 -3.53 -3.96
C ALA A 450 2.77 -3.92 -4.59
N THR A 451 2.79 -4.02 -5.91
CA THR A 451 3.89 -4.60 -6.68
C THR A 451 4.59 -3.59 -7.59
N GLN A 452 5.62 -4.03 -8.29
CA GLN A 452 6.31 -3.29 -9.34
C GLN A 452 5.59 -3.53 -10.66
N VAL A 453 5.35 -2.45 -11.41
CA VAL A 453 4.70 -2.49 -12.72
C VAL A 453 5.64 -1.86 -13.73
N LEU A 454 6.19 -2.66 -14.64
CA LEU A 454 7.11 -2.20 -15.67
C LEU A 454 6.40 -2.08 -17.01
N SER A 455 6.86 -1.17 -17.86
CA SER A 455 6.42 -1.12 -19.25
C SER A 455 7.00 -2.31 -20.02
N ALA A 456 6.14 -3.10 -20.68
CA ALA A 456 6.54 -4.16 -21.60
C ALA A 456 7.26 -3.61 -22.85
N VAL A 457 7.12 -2.32 -23.15
CA VAL A 457 7.82 -1.64 -24.25
C VAL A 457 9.30 -1.46 -23.89
N THR A 458 9.58 -1.07 -22.64
CA THR A 458 10.94 -0.91 -22.14
C THR A 458 11.54 -2.25 -21.69
N PHE A 459 10.72 -3.11 -21.08
CA PHE A 459 11.08 -4.41 -20.51
C PHE A 459 10.27 -5.54 -21.19
N PRO A 460 10.71 -6.00 -22.38
CA PRO A 460 9.94 -6.95 -23.18
C PRO A 460 9.79 -8.31 -22.46
N PRO A 461 8.62 -8.97 -22.53
CA PRO A 461 8.36 -10.24 -21.84
C PRO A 461 9.35 -11.36 -22.20
N GLU A 462 9.87 -11.37 -23.43
CA GLU A 462 10.79 -12.40 -23.93
C GLU A 462 12.18 -12.31 -23.30
N ARG A 463 12.53 -11.16 -22.72
CA ARG A 463 13.85 -10.89 -22.13
C ARG A 463 13.80 -10.54 -20.65
N THR A 464 12.62 -10.31 -20.09
CA THR A 464 12.47 -9.86 -18.71
C THR A 464 12.04 -11.02 -17.81
N ASP A 465 12.95 -11.48 -16.94
CA ASP A 465 12.60 -12.44 -15.89
C ASP A 465 11.87 -11.74 -14.74
N THR A 466 10.54 -11.78 -14.76
CA THR A 466 9.67 -11.14 -13.75
C THR A 466 9.75 -11.78 -12.36
N VAL A 467 10.32 -12.98 -12.25
CA VAL A 467 10.52 -13.71 -10.98
C VAL A 467 11.87 -13.38 -10.36
N ARG A 468 12.87 -13.04 -11.18
CA ARG A 468 14.23 -12.70 -10.74
C ARG A 468 14.62 -11.25 -11.00
N PHE A 469 13.68 -10.42 -11.40
CA PHE A 469 13.90 -9.01 -11.68
C PHE A 469 14.63 -8.32 -10.51
N ALA A 470 15.62 -7.51 -10.84
CA ALA A 470 16.46 -6.83 -9.87
C ALA A 470 16.93 -5.48 -10.41
N LEU A 471 17.14 -4.54 -9.49
CA LEU A 471 17.62 -3.19 -9.78
C LEU A 471 18.86 -2.85 -8.94
N ASP A 472 19.77 -2.10 -9.53
CA ASP A 472 20.84 -1.42 -8.83
C ASP A 472 20.39 0.01 -8.48
N PHE A 473 20.29 0.29 -7.18
CA PHE A 473 19.89 1.59 -6.65
C PHE A 473 20.89 2.06 -5.58
N GLU A 474 21.52 3.22 -5.77
CA GLU A 474 22.53 3.78 -4.87
C GLU A 474 23.62 2.75 -4.47
N GLY A 475 24.12 2.01 -5.46
CA GLY A 475 25.16 0.99 -5.28
C GLY A 475 24.69 -0.31 -4.61
N LYS A 476 23.38 -0.51 -4.43
CA LYS A 476 22.79 -1.72 -3.83
C LYS A 476 21.97 -2.49 -4.85
N HIS A 477 22.20 -3.80 -4.91
CA HIS A 477 21.47 -4.71 -5.78
C HIS A 477 20.23 -5.26 -5.07
N VAL A 478 19.03 -4.91 -5.54
CA VAL A 478 17.76 -5.20 -4.87
C VAL A 478 16.91 -6.11 -5.74
N ARG A 479 16.44 -7.22 -5.16
CA ARG A 479 15.57 -8.18 -5.85
C ARG A 479 14.11 -7.82 -5.68
N LEU A 480 13.37 -7.80 -6.78
CA LEU A 480 11.97 -7.38 -6.87
C LEU A 480 11.15 -8.43 -7.64
N PRO A 481 10.91 -9.62 -7.05
CA PRO A 481 10.12 -10.64 -7.72
C PRO A 481 8.65 -10.23 -7.80
N TYR A 482 7.88 -10.96 -8.62
CA TYR A 482 6.45 -10.71 -8.86
C TYR A 482 6.19 -9.38 -9.57
N THR A 483 7.18 -8.94 -10.34
CA THR A 483 7.07 -7.77 -11.21
C THR A 483 6.02 -8.05 -12.30
N VAL A 484 5.13 -7.08 -12.52
CA VAL A 484 4.09 -7.16 -13.55
C VAL A 484 4.54 -6.34 -14.76
N LEU A 485 4.30 -6.86 -15.97
CA LEU A 485 4.53 -6.14 -17.21
C LEU A 485 3.20 -5.55 -17.71
N ALA A 486 3.11 -4.22 -17.76
CA ALA A 486 2.02 -3.49 -18.38
C ALA A 486 2.27 -3.35 -19.89
N SER A 487 1.22 -3.45 -20.70
CA SER A 487 1.35 -3.49 -22.17
C SER A 487 1.82 -2.18 -22.82
N GLY A 488 1.79 -1.06 -22.11
CA GLY A 488 2.17 0.26 -22.61
C GLY A 488 3.18 0.96 -21.69
N LYS A 489 3.63 2.13 -22.11
CA LYS A 489 4.61 2.96 -21.38
C LYS A 489 3.96 4.25 -20.86
N ALA A 490 4.28 4.65 -19.64
CA ALA A 490 3.91 5.98 -19.16
C ALA A 490 4.75 7.06 -19.87
N PRO A 491 4.21 8.27 -20.11
CA PRO A 491 4.92 9.31 -20.85
C PRO A 491 6.25 9.76 -20.20
N ASP A 492 6.36 9.63 -18.86
CA ASP A 492 7.43 10.24 -18.07
C ASP A 492 8.21 9.22 -17.21
N ASN A 493 7.99 7.92 -17.37
CA ASN A 493 8.73 6.87 -16.66
C ASN A 493 8.68 5.51 -17.38
N ASP A 494 9.64 4.64 -17.05
CA ASP A 494 9.80 3.30 -17.60
C ASP A 494 9.08 2.21 -16.78
N GLY A 495 8.64 2.56 -15.57
CA GLY A 495 7.91 1.68 -14.67
C GLY A 495 7.64 2.34 -13.32
N LEU A 496 6.76 1.71 -12.56
CA LEU A 496 6.34 2.10 -11.21
C LEU A 496 6.85 1.08 -10.21
N LEU A 497 7.52 1.54 -9.16
CA LEU A 497 7.97 0.71 -8.05
C LEU A 497 7.08 0.90 -6.82
N GLY A 498 6.39 -0.18 -6.46
CA GLY A 498 5.48 -0.25 -5.31
C GLY A 498 6.16 -0.43 -3.96
N ILE A 499 5.37 -0.75 -2.94
CA ILE A 499 5.86 -1.00 -1.57
C ILE A 499 6.90 -2.13 -1.53
N GLY A 500 6.84 -3.12 -2.44
CA GLY A 500 7.84 -4.17 -2.52
C GLY A 500 9.28 -3.65 -2.71
N PHE A 501 9.48 -2.48 -3.33
CA PHE A 501 10.80 -1.84 -3.43
C PHE A 501 11.30 -1.32 -2.07
N VAL A 502 10.44 -0.65 -1.30
CA VAL A 502 10.73 -0.22 0.09
C VAL A 502 11.10 -1.42 0.95
N ARG A 503 10.33 -2.51 0.81
CA ARG A 503 10.47 -3.75 1.57
C ARG A 503 11.68 -4.59 1.12
N GLY A 504 12.31 -4.23 -0.01
CA GLY A 504 13.59 -4.78 -0.45
C GLY A 504 14.80 -4.30 0.37
N PHE A 505 14.60 -3.38 1.31
CA PHE A 505 15.64 -2.88 2.22
C PHE A 505 15.23 -3.06 3.67
N ALA A 506 16.20 -3.26 4.57
CA ALA A 506 15.97 -3.29 6.02
C ALA A 506 15.34 -1.99 6.55
N ARG A 507 15.79 -0.86 5.99
CA ARG A 507 15.25 0.47 6.24
C ARG A 507 15.32 1.26 4.93
N PHE A 508 14.29 1.99 4.60
CA PHE A 508 14.28 2.90 3.44
C PHE A 508 13.98 4.31 3.92
N SER A 509 14.71 5.30 3.44
CA SER A 509 14.48 6.70 3.80
C SER A 509 14.15 7.53 2.57
N ILE A 510 13.24 8.47 2.75
CA ILE A 510 12.96 9.54 1.80
C ILE A 510 13.07 10.87 2.55
N ASP A 511 13.86 11.79 2.01
CA ASP A 511 14.04 13.12 2.55
C ASP A 511 13.68 14.15 1.47
N PHE A 512 12.50 14.74 1.61
CA PHE A 512 11.98 15.78 0.72
C PHE A 512 12.63 17.15 0.92
N ASN A 513 13.51 17.33 1.92
CA ASN A 513 14.30 18.56 2.07
C ASN A 513 15.58 18.51 1.25
N THR A 514 16.22 17.34 1.21
CA THR A 514 17.46 17.10 0.45
C THR A 514 17.21 16.45 -0.91
N MET A 515 15.97 16.01 -1.15
CA MET A 515 15.56 15.27 -2.34
C MET A 515 16.39 14.00 -2.54
N ARG A 516 16.60 13.29 -1.43
CA ARG A 516 17.32 12.01 -1.39
C ARG A 516 16.47 10.86 -0.89
N MET A 517 16.56 9.75 -1.61
CA MET A 517 16.12 8.43 -1.20
C MET A 517 17.31 7.54 -0.93
N GLU A 518 17.23 6.73 0.11
CA GLU A 518 18.28 5.78 0.45
C GLU A 518 17.69 4.50 1.03
N GLY A 519 18.02 3.37 0.41
CA GLY A 519 17.85 2.05 1.03
C GLY A 519 19.06 1.70 1.88
N HIS A 520 18.87 1.31 3.13
CA HIS A 520 19.91 0.88 4.06
C HIS A 520 19.82 -0.64 4.26
N ALA A 521 20.89 -1.35 3.87
CA ALA A 521 21.00 -2.81 3.81
C ALA A 521 19.89 -3.48 2.98
N VAL A 522 20.28 -4.34 2.02
CA VAL A 522 19.32 -5.10 1.23
C VAL A 522 18.72 -6.21 2.09
N ALA A 523 17.41 -6.42 1.99
CA ALA A 523 16.73 -7.54 2.64
C ALA A 523 17.24 -8.86 2.04
N SER A 524 17.54 -9.84 2.89
CA SER A 524 18.02 -11.16 2.50
C SER A 524 16.96 -12.01 1.80
N HIS A 525 15.67 -11.75 2.05
CA HIS A 525 14.54 -12.37 1.34
C HIS A 525 13.74 -11.31 0.61
N PRO A 526 13.30 -11.61 -0.63
CA PRO A 526 12.43 -10.71 -1.34
C PRO A 526 11.06 -10.63 -0.66
N HIS A 527 10.46 -9.44 -0.72
CA HIS A 527 9.14 -9.19 -0.20
C HIS A 527 8.07 -9.98 -0.98
N ARG A 528 7.08 -10.50 -0.25
CA ARG A 528 5.90 -11.17 -0.80
C ARG A 528 4.68 -10.76 0.01
N HIS A 529 3.60 -10.40 -0.69
CA HIS A 529 2.32 -10.11 -0.05
C HIS A 529 1.70 -11.36 0.56
N LEU A 530 1.19 -11.23 1.78
CA LEU A 530 0.60 -12.33 2.56
C LEU A 530 -0.89 -12.11 2.80
N SER A 531 -1.66 -13.16 2.54
CA SER A 531 -3.08 -13.21 2.92
C SER A 531 -3.25 -13.41 4.43
N ALA A 532 -4.47 -13.20 4.93
CA ALA A 532 -4.80 -13.53 6.33
C ALA A 532 -4.51 -15.00 6.66
N ALA A 533 -4.78 -15.91 5.71
CA ALA A 533 -4.48 -17.33 5.85
C ALA A 533 -2.96 -17.61 5.89
N ASP A 534 -2.16 -16.89 5.09
CA ASP A 534 -0.70 -17.02 5.14
C ASP A 534 -0.14 -16.62 6.51
N TRP A 535 -0.62 -15.52 7.09
CA TRP A 535 -0.21 -15.10 8.43
C TRP A 535 -0.61 -16.11 9.50
N PHE A 536 -1.84 -16.62 9.43
CA PHE A 536 -2.33 -17.65 10.34
C PHE A 536 -1.52 -18.96 10.24
N ASN A 537 -1.29 -19.45 9.03
CA ASN A 537 -0.51 -20.67 8.78
C ASN A 537 0.97 -20.53 9.15
N ARG A 538 1.48 -19.29 9.27
CA ARG A 538 2.82 -18.99 9.78
C ARG A 538 2.87 -18.89 11.30
N HIS A 539 1.73 -19.03 11.98
CA HIS A 539 1.61 -18.86 13.43
C HIS A 539 1.99 -17.44 13.90
N ASP A 540 1.70 -16.42 13.07
CA ASP A 540 2.00 -15.00 13.34
C ASP A 540 0.71 -14.18 13.55
N SER A 541 0.04 -14.45 14.67
CA SER A 541 -1.21 -13.79 15.07
C SER A 541 -1.05 -12.28 15.29
N TYR A 542 0.17 -11.80 15.62
CA TYR A 542 0.44 -10.36 15.76
C TYR A 542 0.47 -9.66 14.42
N ALA A 543 1.22 -10.21 13.45
CA ALA A 543 1.24 -9.63 12.13
C ALA A 543 -0.13 -9.73 11.45
N LEU A 544 -0.89 -10.81 11.68
CA LEU A 544 -2.26 -10.90 11.22
C LEU A 544 -3.12 -9.75 11.76
N GLU A 545 -3.15 -9.54 13.09
CA GLU A 545 -3.93 -8.45 13.68
C GLU A 545 -3.46 -7.09 13.17
N ARG A 546 -2.14 -6.90 13.06
CA ARG A 546 -1.55 -5.65 12.60
C ARG A 546 -1.96 -5.28 11.18
N ASN A 547 -2.15 -6.28 10.33
CA ASN A 547 -2.62 -6.10 8.97
C ASN A 547 -4.14 -6.29 8.84
N ALA A 548 -4.87 -6.60 9.91
CA ALA A 548 -6.29 -6.97 9.79
C ALA A 548 -7.12 -5.84 9.19
N ALA A 549 -6.89 -4.61 9.65
CA ALA A 549 -7.57 -3.44 9.12
C ALA A 549 -7.18 -3.18 7.66
N SER A 550 -5.89 -3.29 7.31
CA SER A 550 -5.39 -3.04 5.96
C SER A 550 -5.85 -4.10 4.95
N LEU A 551 -5.78 -5.38 5.32
CA LEU A 551 -6.32 -6.50 4.55
C LEU A 551 -7.82 -6.30 4.31
N SER A 552 -8.55 -5.86 5.33
CA SER A 552 -10.00 -5.66 5.22
C SER A 552 -10.39 -4.64 4.14
N LEU A 553 -9.53 -3.68 3.82
CA LEU A 553 -9.79 -2.67 2.78
C LEU A 553 -9.91 -3.27 1.38
N LEU A 554 -9.11 -4.31 1.13
CA LEU A 554 -9.02 -4.98 -0.16
C LEU A 554 -9.96 -6.19 -0.27
N GLN A 555 -10.39 -6.69 0.87
CA GLN A 555 -11.14 -7.93 0.97
C GLN A 555 -12.64 -7.69 0.75
N PRO A 556 -13.31 -8.56 -0.02
CA PRO A 556 -14.77 -8.68 0.02
C PRO A 556 -15.26 -8.94 1.45
N ALA A 557 -16.54 -8.64 1.73
CA ALA A 557 -17.13 -8.78 3.07
C ALA A 557 -16.84 -10.14 3.73
N ARG A 558 -16.92 -11.23 2.96
CA ARG A 558 -16.61 -12.59 3.44
C ARG A 558 -15.19 -12.76 3.95
N GLU A 559 -14.20 -12.26 3.21
CA GLU A 559 -12.79 -12.40 3.57
C GLU A 559 -12.46 -11.51 4.78
N ARG A 560 -13.13 -10.36 4.93
CA ARG A 560 -13.05 -9.54 6.15
C ARG A 560 -13.50 -10.31 7.39
N GLU A 561 -14.63 -11.00 7.30
CA GLU A 561 -15.14 -11.82 8.40
C GLU A 561 -14.17 -12.95 8.74
N LEU A 562 -13.57 -13.63 7.74
CA LEU A 562 -12.52 -14.62 7.99
C LEU A 562 -11.31 -14.00 8.70
N THR A 563 -10.82 -12.85 8.24
CA THR A 563 -9.72 -12.12 8.90
C THR A 563 -10.06 -11.80 10.36
N ASN A 564 -11.28 -11.33 10.64
CA ASN A 564 -11.76 -11.06 11.99
C ASN A 564 -11.82 -12.32 12.86
N LEU A 565 -12.30 -13.45 12.32
CA LEU A 565 -12.29 -14.73 13.03
C LEU A 565 -10.87 -15.13 13.43
N LEU A 566 -9.93 -15.09 12.48
CA LEU A 566 -8.55 -15.48 12.74
C LEU A 566 -7.87 -14.58 13.79
N VAL A 567 -8.21 -13.28 13.82
CA VAL A 567 -7.78 -12.36 14.88
C VAL A 567 -8.40 -12.71 16.24
N LEU A 568 -9.69 -13.06 16.28
CA LEU A 568 -10.38 -13.44 17.52
C LEU A 568 -9.78 -14.73 18.13
N LEU A 569 -9.42 -15.70 17.29
CA LEU A 569 -8.72 -16.92 17.73
C LEU A 569 -7.41 -16.56 18.44
N GLY A 570 -6.65 -15.60 17.93
CA GLY A 570 -5.41 -15.13 18.57
C GLY A 570 -5.61 -14.34 19.87
N LYS A 571 -6.83 -13.92 20.22
CA LYS A 571 -7.15 -13.09 21.40
C LYS A 571 -7.78 -13.87 22.55
N ASN A 572 -7.85 -15.20 22.48
CA ASN A 572 -8.47 -16.04 23.51
C ASN A 572 -9.93 -15.64 23.84
N ARG A 573 -10.77 -15.39 22.82
CA ARG A 573 -12.19 -15.01 22.99
C ARG A 573 -13.15 -16.07 22.43
N PRO A 574 -13.24 -17.27 23.04
CA PRO A 574 -14.03 -18.36 22.48
C PRO A 574 -15.52 -18.03 22.34
N ASP A 575 -16.13 -17.28 23.26
CA ASP A 575 -17.53 -16.84 23.12
C ASP A 575 -17.75 -15.93 21.90
N SER A 576 -16.80 -15.01 21.65
CA SER A 576 -16.86 -14.13 20.48
C SER A 576 -16.69 -14.90 19.18
N VAL A 577 -15.85 -15.95 19.18
CA VAL A 577 -15.68 -16.86 18.04
C VAL A 577 -17.00 -17.58 17.73
N VAL A 578 -17.64 -18.19 18.73
CA VAL A 578 -18.93 -18.88 18.54
C VAL A 578 -20.00 -17.93 18.01
N ALA A 579 -20.18 -16.77 18.65
CA ALA A 579 -21.20 -15.80 18.26
C ALA A 579 -20.98 -15.25 16.83
N MET A 580 -19.72 -15.03 16.45
CA MET A 580 -19.38 -14.59 15.09
C MET A 580 -19.72 -15.68 14.07
N ILE A 581 -19.33 -16.94 14.33
CA ILE A 581 -19.57 -18.05 13.40
C ILE A 581 -21.07 -18.30 13.21
N ASP A 582 -21.86 -18.28 14.29
CA ASP A 582 -23.32 -18.45 14.22
C ASP A 582 -23.99 -17.35 13.38
N ARG A 583 -23.53 -16.11 13.55
CA ARG A 583 -23.99 -14.98 12.73
C ARG A 583 -23.63 -15.18 11.25
N GLU A 584 -22.42 -15.63 10.95
CA GLU A 584 -21.97 -15.80 9.56
C GLU A 584 -22.66 -16.97 8.86
N LEU A 585 -22.77 -18.13 9.53
CA LEU A 585 -23.42 -19.32 8.98
C LEU A 585 -24.94 -19.17 8.81
N SER A 586 -25.57 -18.23 9.52
CA SER A 586 -27.00 -17.90 9.36
C SER A 586 -27.29 -16.89 8.26
N ARG A 587 -26.31 -16.05 7.90
CA ARG A 587 -26.46 -15.00 6.88
C ARG A 587 -26.04 -15.42 5.49
N THR A 588 -25.10 -16.36 5.38
CA THR A 588 -24.46 -16.70 4.11
C THR A 588 -24.45 -18.20 3.89
N ASP A 589 -24.84 -18.62 2.69
CA ASP A 589 -24.68 -20.01 2.26
C ASP A 589 -23.27 -20.22 1.71
N TYR A 590 -22.42 -20.85 2.51
CA TYR A 590 -21.03 -21.13 2.15
C TYR A 590 -20.89 -22.49 1.48
N THR A 591 -19.92 -22.60 0.56
CA THR A 591 -19.48 -23.91 0.05
C THR A 591 -19.12 -24.84 1.21
N THR A 592 -19.36 -26.14 1.03
CA THR A 592 -19.11 -27.18 2.05
C THR A 592 -17.72 -27.06 2.69
N ALA A 593 -16.68 -26.84 1.89
CA ALA A 593 -15.31 -26.71 2.39
C ALA A 593 -15.14 -25.55 3.39
N ILE A 594 -15.71 -24.38 3.09
CA ILE A 594 -15.55 -23.20 3.93
C ILE A 594 -16.47 -23.27 5.15
N ARG A 595 -17.67 -23.85 4.99
CA ARG A 595 -18.55 -24.17 6.12
C ARG A 595 -17.85 -25.10 7.12
N LEU A 596 -17.14 -26.12 6.63
CA LEU A 596 -16.37 -27.05 7.46
C LEU A 596 -15.28 -26.33 8.27
N ASP A 597 -14.58 -25.36 7.69
CA ASP A 597 -13.52 -24.64 8.39
C ASP A 597 -14.09 -23.76 9.52
N PHE A 598 -15.19 -23.06 9.29
CA PHE A 598 -15.90 -22.33 10.35
C PHE A 598 -16.38 -23.27 11.46
N LEU A 599 -17.03 -24.39 11.11
CA LEU A 599 -17.56 -25.32 12.10
C LEU A 599 -16.45 -25.96 12.97
N LYS A 600 -15.27 -26.22 12.41
CA LYS A 600 -14.11 -26.71 13.19
C LYS A 600 -13.66 -25.69 14.24
N GLN A 601 -13.57 -24.41 13.88
CA GLN A 601 -13.19 -23.36 14.84
C GLN A 601 -14.27 -23.17 15.91
N LYS A 602 -15.56 -23.27 15.53
CA LYS A 602 -16.68 -23.23 16.48
C LYS A 602 -16.63 -24.42 17.45
N GLU A 603 -16.37 -25.62 16.96
CA GLU A 603 -16.28 -26.84 17.77
C GLU A 603 -15.18 -26.71 18.85
N LEU A 604 -13.98 -26.27 18.46
CA LEU A 604 -12.89 -26.01 19.40
C LEU A 604 -13.24 -24.94 20.43
N ALA A 605 -13.84 -23.84 20.01
CA ALA A 605 -14.26 -22.78 20.93
C ALA A 605 -15.35 -23.24 21.92
N LEU A 606 -16.27 -24.11 21.48
CA LEU A 606 -17.30 -24.70 22.35
C LEU A 606 -16.71 -25.71 23.33
N GLU A 607 -15.73 -26.51 22.91
CA GLU A 607 -14.97 -27.38 23.81
C GLU A 607 -14.28 -26.57 24.90
N ASP A 608 -13.62 -25.48 24.51
CA ASP A 608 -12.92 -24.57 25.44
C ASP A 608 -13.84 -23.94 26.49
N LEU A 609 -15.09 -23.68 26.12
CA LEU A 609 -16.14 -23.17 27.02
C LEU A 609 -16.81 -24.26 27.86
N GLY A 610 -16.50 -25.54 27.62
CA GLY A 610 -17.18 -26.68 28.25
C GLY A 610 -18.61 -26.91 27.74
N ARG A 611 -18.99 -26.32 26.59
CA ARG A 611 -20.31 -26.46 25.96
C ARG A 611 -20.36 -27.73 25.10
N TYR A 612 -20.07 -28.88 25.71
CA TYR A 612 -19.81 -30.14 25.00
C TYR A 612 -20.99 -30.68 24.17
N HIS A 613 -22.23 -30.44 24.60
CA HIS A 613 -23.42 -30.81 23.82
C HIS A 613 -23.46 -30.07 22.48
N GLU A 614 -23.13 -28.78 22.48
CA GLU A 614 -23.13 -27.96 21.26
C GLU A 614 -21.91 -28.27 20.40
N ALA A 615 -20.75 -28.54 21.01
CA ALA A 615 -19.56 -29.01 20.30
C ALA A 615 -19.86 -30.33 19.56
N MET A 616 -20.54 -31.27 20.21
CA MET A 616 -20.95 -32.54 19.59
C MET A 616 -21.91 -32.32 18.42
N ALA A 617 -22.95 -31.49 18.59
CA ALA A 617 -23.89 -31.18 17.51
C ALA A 617 -23.20 -30.53 16.30
N THR A 618 -22.21 -29.66 16.57
CA THR A 618 -21.37 -29.04 15.54
C THR A 618 -20.51 -30.09 14.83
N LEU A 619 -19.94 -31.06 15.56
CA LEU A 619 -19.19 -32.17 14.98
C LEU A 619 -20.07 -33.10 14.12
N ASP A 620 -21.30 -33.36 14.54
CA ASP A 620 -22.28 -34.14 13.75
C ASP A 620 -22.64 -33.43 12.44
N GLU A 621 -22.70 -32.09 12.45
CA GLU A 621 -22.83 -31.30 11.22
C GLU A 621 -21.59 -31.44 10.32
N ILE A 622 -20.38 -31.33 10.87
CA ILE A 622 -19.11 -31.54 10.15
C ILE A 622 -19.09 -32.92 9.46
N VAL A 623 -19.48 -33.97 10.19
CA VAL A 623 -19.52 -35.33 9.65
C VAL A 623 -20.56 -35.47 8.54
N ARG A 624 -21.74 -34.87 8.69
CA ARG A 624 -22.81 -34.88 7.66
C ARG A 624 -22.43 -34.17 6.38
N LEU A 625 -21.70 -33.06 6.48
CA LEU A 625 -21.22 -32.28 5.33
C LEU A 625 -20.17 -33.04 4.50
N GLY A 626 -19.60 -34.12 5.03
CA GLY A 626 -18.73 -35.04 4.30
C GLY A 626 -17.25 -34.63 4.35
N SER A 627 -16.40 -35.57 4.74
CA SER A 627 -14.93 -35.41 4.71
C SER A 627 -14.35 -35.97 3.41
N PRO A 628 -13.52 -35.20 2.67
CA PRO A 628 -12.92 -35.67 1.43
C PRO A 628 -11.78 -36.69 1.62
N SER A 629 -11.35 -37.01 2.85
CA SER A 629 -10.22 -37.94 3.11
C SER A 629 -10.46 -38.93 4.26
N ARG A 630 -9.83 -40.11 4.17
CA ARG A 630 -9.82 -41.15 5.23
C ARG A 630 -9.22 -40.67 6.55
N LYS A 631 -8.22 -39.77 6.49
CA LYS A 631 -7.55 -39.22 7.68
C LYS A 631 -8.51 -38.37 8.50
N LEU A 632 -9.20 -37.43 7.85
CA LEU A 632 -10.15 -36.53 8.50
C LEU A 632 -11.35 -37.29 9.09
N ALA A 633 -11.79 -38.38 8.42
CA ALA A 633 -12.81 -39.26 8.95
C ALA A 633 -12.37 -40.01 10.23
N ALA A 634 -11.10 -40.43 10.31
CA ALA A 634 -10.56 -41.06 11.51
C ALA A 634 -10.40 -40.06 12.67
N GLU A 635 -9.93 -38.84 12.37
CA GLU A 635 -9.85 -37.73 13.33
C GLU A 635 -11.24 -37.36 13.88
N SER A 636 -12.23 -37.24 13.00
CA SER A 636 -13.62 -36.94 13.39
C SER A 636 -14.23 -38.01 14.28
N ARG A 637 -13.96 -39.31 14.01
CA ARG A 637 -14.41 -40.41 14.89
C ARG A 637 -13.74 -40.37 16.26
N ALA A 638 -12.44 -40.09 16.30
CA ALA A 638 -11.70 -39.97 17.56
C ALA A 638 -12.21 -38.78 18.39
N LYS A 639 -12.46 -37.65 17.72
CA LYS A 639 -13.05 -36.45 18.34
C LYS A 639 -14.47 -36.69 18.83
N HIS A 640 -15.29 -37.41 18.06
CA HIS A 640 -16.65 -37.78 18.46
C HIS A 640 -16.64 -38.71 19.69
N ALA A 641 -15.74 -39.70 19.75
CA ALA A 641 -15.61 -40.54 20.95
C ALA A 641 -15.23 -39.73 22.19
N TYR A 642 -14.40 -38.71 22.00
CA TYR A 642 -13.96 -37.80 23.04
C TYR A 642 -15.06 -36.86 23.54
N LEU A 643 -15.72 -36.11 22.66
CA LEU A 643 -16.85 -35.27 23.05
C LEU A 643 -17.97 -36.09 23.70
N LYS A 644 -18.15 -37.35 23.28
CA LYS A 644 -19.19 -38.24 23.85
C LYS A 644 -18.89 -38.57 25.30
N ALA A 645 -17.62 -38.78 25.63
CA ALA A 645 -17.18 -38.97 27.02
C ALA A 645 -17.38 -37.70 27.87
N LEU A 646 -17.43 -36.52 27.25
CA LEU A 646 -17.60 -35.23 27.92
C LEU A 646 -19.05 -34.77 28.08
N LEU A 647 -20.04 -35.40 27.42
CA LEU A 647 -21.45 -34.96 27.50
C LEU A 647 -22.03 -34.95 28.93
N HIS A 648 -21.49 -35.77 29.84
CA HIS A 648 -21.90 -35.82 31.24
C HIS A 648 -20.99 -35.01 32.17
N VAL A 649 -19.98 -34.35 31.62
CA VAL A 649 -19.01 -33.55 32.36
C VAL A 649 -19.51 -32.11 32.41
N ALA A 650 -19.62 -31.55 33.61
CA ALA A 650 -19.96 -30.14 33.76
C ALA A 650 -18.82 -29.24 33.22
N PRO A 651 -19.12 -28.02 32.76
CA PRO A 651 -18.09 -27.08 32.31
C PRO A 651 -17.02 -26.82 33.38
N PRO A 652 -15.78 -26.49 32.98
CA PRO A 652 -14.76 -26.08 33.92
C PRO A 652 -15.21 -24.81 34.66
N VAL A 653 -15.12 -24.82 35.99
CA VAL A 653 -15.49 -23.67 36.82
C VAL A 653 -14.27 -23.20 37.60
N PHE A 654 -13.72 -22.07 37.19
CA PHE A 654 -12.60 -21.41 37.88
C PHE A 654 -13.13 -20.38 38.88
N ARG A 655 -12.61 -20.39 40.10
CA ARG A 655 -12.92 -19.43 41.16
C ARG A 655 -11.66 -18.91 41.79
N LEU A 656 -11.53 -17.59 41.77
CA LEU A 656 -10.47 -16.83 42.43
C LEU A 656 -11.06 -15.46 42.80
N ASN A 657 -11.13 -15.14 44.09
CA ASN A 657 -11.78 -13.90 44.55
C ASN A 657 -10.77 -12.79 44.89
N ALA A 658 -9.53 -13.17 45.16
CA ALA A 658 -8.43 -12.28 45.46
C ALA A 658 -7.13 -12.94 45.01
N SER A 659 -6.09 -12.15 44.75
CA SER A 659 -4.80 -12.69 44.35
C SER A 659 -4.25 -13.65 45.40
N THR A 660 -3.61 -14.73 44.95
CA THR A 660 -3.01 -15.74 45.81
C THR A 660 -1.53 -15.87 45.51
N PHE A 661 -0.72 -15.87 46.57
CA PHE A 661 0.72 -16.12 46.51
C PHE A 661 0.97 -17.59 46.81
N ILE A 662 1.68 -18.28 45.92
CA ILE A 662 1.97 -19.71 46.03
C ILE A 662 3.49 -19.86 46.04
N PRO A 663 4.10 -20.20 47.19
CA PRO A 663 5.55 -20.40 47.28
C PRO A 663 6.01 -21.51 46.34
N ARG A 664 7.16 -21.29 45.70
CA ARG A 664 7.84 -22.28 44.88
C ARG A 664 8.65 -23.22 45.76
N LEU A 665 8.48 -24.53 45.56
CA LEU A 665 9.20 -25.58 46.29
C LEU A 665 10.62 -25.75 45.72
N ALA A 666 11.47 -26.45 46.47
CA ALA A 666 12.88 -26.64 46.12
C ALA A 666 13.09 -27.41 44.79
N ASP A 667 12.13 -28.23 44.39
CA ASP A 667 12.11 -28.96 43.12
C ASP A 667 11.45 -28.16 41.97
N GLY A 668 11.15 -26.88 42.21
CA GLY A 668 10.54 -25.97 41.24
C GLY A 668 9.02 -26.07 41.14
N SER A 669 8.38 -26.99 41.86
CA SER A 669 6.94 -27.24 41.85
C SER A 669 6.16 -26.36 42.84
N TYR A 670 4.84 -26.47 42.84
CA TYR A 670 3.92 -25.70 43.69
C TYR A 670 2.97 -26.64 44.44
N ALA A 671 2.72 -26.33 45.71
CA ALA A 671 1.78 -27.08 46.52
C ALA A 671 0.35 -26.92 45.97
N ALA A 672 -0.35 -28.04 45.83
CA ALA A 672 -1.73 -28.10 45.37
C ALA A 672 -2.54 -29.13 46.18
N THR A 673 -3.85 -29.08 46.01
CA THR A 673 -4.76 -30.11 46.52
C THR A 673 -5.62 -30.60 45.36
N LEU A 674 -5.58 -31.89 45.07
CA LEU A 674 -6.30 -32.51 43.98
C LEU A 674 -7.31 -33.52 44.56
N ASN A 675 -8.60 -33.27 44.32
CA ASN A 675 -9.70 -34.07 44.87
C ASN A 675 -9.64 -34.25 46.41
N GLY A 676 -9.12 -33.26 47.12
CA GLY A 676 -8.94 -33.29 48.59
C GLY A 676 -7.58 -33.84 49.06
N GLU A 677 -6.81 -34.46 48.17
CA GLU A 677 -5.50 -35.04 48.50
C GLU A 677 -4.36 -34.04 48.21
N PRO A 678 -3.35 -33.92 49.11
CA PRO A 678 -2.16 -33.11 48.86
C PRO A 678 -1.39 -33.59 47.63
N ALA A 679 -1.00 -32.65 46.77
CA ALA A 679 -0.24 -32.90 45.56
C ALA A 679 0.80 -31.80 45.34
N SER A 680 1.74 -32.06 44.43
CA SER A 680 2.62 -31.02 43.89
C SER A 680 2.46 -30.93 42.38
N VAL A 681 2.41 -29.70 41.87
CA VAL A 681 2.17 -29.41 40.45
C VAL A 681 3.26 -28.52 39.88
N THR A 682 3.56 -28.73 38.61
CA THR A 682 4.34 -27.80 37.79
C THR A 682 3.39 -27.00 36.92
N VAL A 683 3.79 -25.81 36.52
CA VAL A 683 2.97 -24.93 35.67
C VAL A 683 3.75 -24.65 34.40
N SER A 684 3.16 -25.02 33.26
CA SER A 684 3.79 -25.08 31.95
C SER A 684 2.96 -24.28 30.95
N PRO A 685 3.18 -22.95 30.84
CA PRO A 685 2.48 -22.12 29.85
C PRO A 685 2.90 -22.46 28.40
N ASP A 686 3.86 -23.37 28.22
CA ASP A 686 4.31 -23.91 26.95
C ASP A 686 3.57 -25.13 26.42
N HIS A 687 2.60 -25.61 27.18
CA HIS A 687 1.72 -26.68 26.77
C HIS A 687 0.27 -26.27 26.96
N PHE A 688 -0.57 -26.63 26.00
CA PHE A 688 -1.98 -26.30 26.09
C PHE A 688 -2.68 -27.13 27.16
N THR A 689 -2.34 -28.42 27.22
CA THR A 689 -3.08 -29.42 27.99
C THR A 689 -2.44 -29.72 29.34
N THR A 690 -3.28 -29.88 30.36
CA THR A 690 -2.88 -30.42 31.66
C THR A 690 -2.60 -31.92 31.55
N THR A 691 -1.47 -32.36 32.10
CA THR A 691 -1.02 -33.76 32.05
C THR A 691 -0.64 -34.30 33.42
N MET A 692 -0.80 -35.63 33.62
CA MET A 692 -0.32 -36.29 34.84
C MET A 692 -0.04 -37.79 34.63
N PRO A 693 0.80 -38.43 35.47
CA PRO A 693 1.01 -39.87 35.39
C PRO A 693 -0.25 -40.68 35.72
N GLU A 694 -0.50 -41.77 35.00
CA GLU A 694 -1.61 -42.69 35.28
C GLU A 694 -1.61 -43.23 36.72
N ARG A 695 -0.42 -43.51 37.27
CA ARG A 695 -0.27 -43.99 38.65
C ARG A 695 -0.75 -42.95 39.67
N THR A 696 -0.42 -41.68 39.42
CA THR A 696 -0.79 -40.56 40.28
C THR A 696 -2.29 -40.29 40.17
N ALA A 697 -2.85 -40.34 38.97
CA ALA A 697 -4.29 -40.21 38.74
C ALA A 697 -5.10 -41.23 39.57
N LYS A 698 -4.67 -42.51 39.59
CA LYS A 698 -5.31 -43.55 40.41
C LYS A 698 -5.22 -43.26 41.91
N LYS A 699 -4.07 -42.76 42.38
CA LYS A 699 -3.85 -42.41 43.81
C LYS A 699 -4.76 -41.24 44.24
N MET A 700 -4.93 -40.25 43.36
CA MET A 700 -5.68 -39.03 43.65
C MET A 700 -7.16 -39.10 43.28
N GLY A 701 -7.70 -40.31 43.02
CA GLY A 701 -9.11 -40.51 42.71
C GLY A 701 -9.60 -39.82 41.42
N VAL A 702 -8.72 -39.61 40.43
CA VAL A 702 -9.10 -39.01 39.14
C VAL A 702 -10.02 -39.97 38.37
N ASN A 703 -11.17 -39.47 37.93
CA ASN A 703 -12.14 -40.26 37.18
C ASN A 703 -11.69 -40.40 35.72
N VAL A 704 -11.42 -41.63 35.26
CA VAL A 704 -11.03 -41.88 33.86
C VAL A 704 -12.28 -41.94 32.99
N ILE A 705 -12.53 -40.87 32.24
CA ILE A 705 -13.70 -40.72 31.38
C ILE A 705 -13.49 -41.33 29.98
N LEU A 706 -12.24 -41.43 29.51
CA LEU A 706 -11.93 -42.06 28.21
C LEU A 706 -10.61 -42.83 28.27
N LYS A 707 -10.63 -44.08 27.81
CA LYS A 707 -9.44 -44.97 27.86
C LYS A 707 -8.45 -44.72 26.73
N HIS A 708 -8.92 -44.23 25.57
CA HIS A 708 -8.10 -44.05 24.37
C HIS A 708 -8.49 -42.78 23.65
N HIS A 709 -7.64 -41.76 23.74
CA HIS A 709 -7.70 -40.54 22.93
C HIS A 709 -6.38 -40.35 22.19
N HIS A 710 -6.47 -39.87 20.95
CA HIS A 710 -5.31 -39.61 20.12
C HIS A 710 -4.84 -38.18 20.32
N VAL A 711 -3.62 -37.99 20.83
CA VAL A 711 -2.95 -36.69 20.95
C VAL A 711 -1.64 -36.78 20.17
N GLY A 712 -1.61 -36.18 18.98
CA GLY A 712 -0.51 -36.38 18.03
C GLY A 712 -0.34 -37.86 17.67
N THR A 713 0.87 -38.40 17.83
CA THR A 713 1.18 -39.83 17.61
C THR A 713 0.86 -40.72 18.82
N ASN A 714 0.52 -40.12 19.97
CA ASN A 714 0.32 -40.83 21.23
C ASN A 714 -1.16 -41.20 21.45
N LYS A 715 -1.39 -42.33 22.12
CA LYS A 715 -2.69 -42.73 22.67
C LYS A 715 -2.67 -42.57 24.19
N LEU A 716 -3.41 -41.59 24.69
CA LEU A 716 -3.49 -41.26 26.11
C LEU A 716 -4.88 -41.59 26.67
N LYS A 717 -4.97 -41.79 27.98
CA LYS A 717 -6.26 -41.79 28.68
C LYS A 717 -6.62 -40.35 29.02
N VAL A 718 -7.92 -40.05 29.08
CA VAL A 718 -8.44 -38.76 29.52
C VAL A 718 -9.13 -38.97 30.86
N GLY A 719 -8.74 -38.17 31.84
CA GLY A 719 -9.31 -38.13 33.17
C GLY A 719 -10.01 -36.79 33.43
N LEU A 720 -10.80 -36.77 34.50
CA LEU A 720 -11.44 -35.60 35.06
C LEU A 720 -10.94 -35.39 36.50
N ILE A 721 -10.42 -34.21 36.75
CA ILE A 721 -10.13 -33.71 38.09
C ILE A 721 -11.36 -32.96 38.59
N ASP A 722 -12.04 -33.50 39.60
CA ASP A 722 -13.26 -32.92 40.14
C ASP A 722 -12.99 -31.55 40.79
N SER A 723 -11.87 -31.43 41.50
CA SER A 723 -11.42 -30.17 42.11
C SER A 723 -9.90 -30.12 42.22
N LEU A 724 -9.30 -29.10 41.62
CA LEU A 724 -7.91 -28.72 41.80
C LEU A 724 -7.86 -27.36 42.51
N ARG A 725 -7.12 -27.31 43.62
CA ARG A 725 -6.82 -26.07 44.36
C ARG A 725 -5.31 -25.80 44.31
N VAL A 726 -4.93 -24.59 43.90
CA VAL A 726 -3.55 -24.09 43.93
C VAL A 726 -3.58 -22.73 44.65
N GLY A 727 -3.07 -22.67 45.88
CA GLY A 727 -3.33 -21.53 46.78
C GLY A 727 -4.84 -21.35 47.02
N ASN A 728 -5.35 -20.14 46.78
CA ASN A 728 -6.80 -19.85 46.83
C ASN A 728 -7.53 -20.05 45.49
N ALA A 729 -6.82 -20.32 44.39
CA ALA A 729 -7.44 -20.59 43.11
C ALA A 729 -8.03 -22.01 43.12
N VAL A 730 -9.30 -22.14 42.74
CA VAL A 730 -9.97 -23.44 42.64
C VAL A 730 -10.56 -23.58 41.25
N ILE A 731 -10.18 -24.64 40.54
CA ILE A 731 -10.83 -25.07 39.31
C ILE A 731 -11.55 -26.39 39.56
N ARG A 732 -12.79 -26.51 39.08
CA ARG A 732 -13.56 -27.76 39.07
C ARG A 732 -13.73 -28.26 37.65
N ASN A 733 -13.87 -29.58 37.52
CA ASN A 733 -14.08 -30.27 36.24
C ASN A 733 -12.95 -30.04 35.23
N LEU A 734 -11.69 -30.07 35.68
CA LEU A 734 -10.54 -29.90 34.80
C LEU A 734 -10.22 -31.21 34.08
N ILE A 735 -10.17 -31.17 32.75
CA ILE A 735 -9.74 -32.30 31.92
C ILE A 735 -8.23 -32.51 32.10
N VAL A 736 -7.79 -33.76 32.21
CA VAL A 736 -6.37 -34.11 32.32
C VAL A 736 -6.01 -35.29 31.42
N TYR A 737 -4.88 -35.17 30.72
CA TYR A 737 -4.32 -36.24 29.90
C TYR A 737 -3.36 -37.10 30.71
N LEU A 738 -3.62 -38.41 30.74
CA LEU A 738 -2.83 -39.33 31.54
C LEU A 738 -1.67 -39.90 30.73
N VAL A 739 -0.45 -39.60 31.16
CA VAL A 739 0.79 -40.07 30.53
C VAL A 739 1.28 -41.37 31.17
N LYS A 740 1.96 -42.19 30.38
CA LYS A 740 2.51 -43.49 30.82
C LYS A 740 3.78 -43.37 31.64
N ASP A 741 4.52 -42.27 31.48
CA ASP A 741 5.73 -42.04 32.25
C ASP A 741 5.38 -41.85 33.73
N LYS A 742 5.92 -42.73 34.57
CA LYS A 742 5.68 -42.73 36.02
C LYS A 742 6.44 -41.62 36.75
N LYS A 743 7.46 -41.03 36.12
CA LYS A 743 8.29 -39.96 36.69
C LYS A 743 7.86 -38.55 36.24
N ALA A 744 6.95 -38.45 35.27
CA ALA A 744 6.45 -37.16 34.83
C ALA A 744 5.76 -36.41 35.98
N PRO A 745 5.90 -35.08 36.07
CA PRO A 745 5.17 -34.28 37.05
C PRO A 745 3.67 -34.21 36.70
N ILE A 746 2.86 -33.75 37.64
CA ILE A 746 1.56 -33.15 37.29
C ILE A 746 1.89 -31.79 36.69
N SER A 747 1.55 -31.55 35.43
CA SER A 747 1.84 -30.30 34.71
C SER A 747 0.54 -29.63 34.32
N LEU A 748 0.31 -28.42 34.84
CA LEU A 748 -0.85 -27.58 34.52
C LEU A 748 -0.53 -26.74 33.29
N GLY A 749 -1.36 -26.88 32.26
CA GLY A 749 -1.22 -26.18 30.98
C GLY A 749 -2.05 -24.89 30.89
N MET A 750 -2.18 -24.39 29.66
CA MET A 750 -3.02 -23.24 29.34
C MET A 750 -4.50 -23.45 29.60
N ASP A 751 -5.00 -24.70 29.52
CA ASP A 751 -6.34 -25.09 29.92
C ASP A 751 -6.67 -24.82 31.40
N PHE A 752 -5.65 -24.62 32.25
CA PHE A 752 -5.79 -24.08 33.60
C PHE A 752 -5.53 -22.57 33.64
N LEU A 753 -4.36 -22.14 33.12
CA LEU A 753 -3.86 -20.78 33.31
C LEU A 753 -4.76 -19.69 32.73
N ARG A 754 -5.36 -19.94 31.55
CA ARG A 754 -6.16 -18.94 30.83
C ARG A 754 -7.44 -18.50 31.56
N HIS A 755 -7.81 -19.21 32.63
CA HIS A 755 -8.98 -18.88 33.44
C HIS A 755 -8.68 -17.88 34.57
N ALA A 756 -7.40 -17.65 34.90
CA ALA A 756 -7.00 -16.54 35.75
C ALA A 756 -6.98 -15.23 34.94
N GLY A 757 -7.23 -14.08 35.58
CA GLY A 757 -7.00 -12.79 34.94
C GLY A 757 -5.51 -12.56 34.66
N GLU A 758 -4.65 -13.00 35.59
CA GLU A 758 -3.20 -12.92 35.46
C GLU A 758 -2.47 -14.05 36.19
N ALA A 759 -1.35 -14.48 35.63
CA ALA A 759 -0.36 -15.35 36.26
C ALA A 759 1.02 -14.68 36.25
N ARG A 760 1.58 -14.42 37.43
CA ARG A 760 2.92 -13.85 37.62
C ARG A 760 3.87 -14.86 38.26
N PHE A 761 4.93 -15.18 37.55
CA PHE A 761 5.99 -16.08 37.99
C PHE A 761 7.17 -15.27 38.51
N THR A 762 7.76 -15.69 39.63
CA THR A 762 8.98 -15.12 40.20
C THR A 762 9.96 -16.23 40.54
N ALA A 763 11.18 -15.89 40.95
CA ALA A 763 12.15 -16.87 41.45
C ALA A 763 11.61 -17.74 42.60
N SER A 764 10.74 -17.18 43.44
CA SER A 764 10.27 -17.81 44.69
C SER A 764 8.78 -18.13 44.72
N SER A 765 8.00 -17.74 43.72
CA SER A 765 6.54 -17.88 43.79
C SER A 765 5.82 -17.85 42.44
N LEU A 766 4.61 -18.40 42.44
CA LEU A 766 3.55 -18.11 41.48
C LEU A 766 2.49 -17.24 42.15
N ILE A 767 2.08 -16.17 41.49
CA ILE A 767 0.98 -15.31 41.91
C ILE A 767 -0.12 -15.46 40.87
N LEU A 768 -1.32 -15.85 41.29
CA LEU A 768 -2.51 -15.86 40.42
C LEU A 768 -3.44 -14.74 40.88
N SER A 769 -3.93 -13.94 39.93
CA SER A 769 -4.85 -12.83 40.19
C SER A 769 -6.16 -13.01 39.43
N PRO A 770 -7.30 -12.58 40.00
CA PRO A 770 -8.60 -12.68 39.33
C PRO A 770 -8.74 -11.69 38.16
N THR A 771 -7.97 -10.61 38.18
CA THR A 771 -7.95 -9.57 37.15
C THR A 771 -6.53 -9.33 36.67
N GLY A 772 -6.39 -8.90 35.41
CA GLY A 772 -5.14 -8.46 34.82
C GLY A 772 -4.65 -7.14 35.39
N SER A 773 -3.35 -7.03 35.71
CA SER A 773 -2.76 -5.79 36.23
C SER A 773 -2.08 -4.93 35.16
N LEU A 774 -1.83 -5.48 33.95
CA LEU A 774 -1.00 -4.81 32.95
C LEU A 774 -1.78 -3.78 32.11
N GLY A 775 -3.08 -3.97 31.89
CA GLY A 775 -3.90 -3.02 31.12
C GLY A 775 -3.24 -2.59 29.79
N PHE A 776 -3.34 -1.31 29.44
CA PHE A 776 -2.52 -0.70 28.39
C PHE A 776 -1.31 0.03 29.00
N ASP A 777 -0.51 -0.65 29.82
CA ASP A 777 0.79 -0.13 30.32
C ASP A 777 1.81 -0.10 29.17
N ALA A 778 2.52 1.03 29.02
CA ALA A 778 3.57 1.24 28.02
C ALA A 778 4.76 0.27 28.14
N THR A 779 4.95 -0.36 29.29
CA THR A 779 6.02 -1.34 29.53
C THR A 779 5.61 -2.78 29.26
N SER A 780 4.32 -3.04 29.04
CA SER A 780 3.81 -4.37 28.70
C SER A 780 3.80 -4.58 27.18
N ILE A 781 4.13 -5.79 26.73
CA ILE A 781 3.97 -6.18 25.33
C ILE A 781 2.65 -6.93 25.14
N PRO A 782 1.94 -6.80 24.00
CA PRO A 782 0.75 -7.61 23.76
C PRO A 782 1.11 -9.10 23.78
N LEU A 783 0.18 -9.98 24.11
CA LEU A 783 0.25 -11.46 24.12
C LEU A 783 -0.74 -12.00 23.07
N ARG A 784 -0.40 -13.01 22.25
CA ARG A 784 -1.39 -13.66 21.36
C ARG A 784 -1.35 -15.17 21.51
N LEU A 785 -2.44 -15.85 21.17
CA LEU A 785 -2.45 -17.29 21.03
C LEU A 785 -2.17 -17.69 19.58
N SER A 786 -1.40 -18.75 19.39
CA SER A 786 -1.30 -19.52 18.16
C SER A 786 -1.47 -20.99 18.51
N ASP A 787 -2.48 -21.65 17.93
CA ASP A 787 -2.88 -23.02 18.28
C ASP A 787 -3.09 -23.21 19.80
N GLY A 788 -3.71 -22.21 20.45
CA GLY A 788 -3.97 -22.21 21.89
C GLY A 788 -2.76 -21.87 22.77
N LEU A 789 -1.56 -21.75 22.19
CA LEU A 789 -0.33 -21.46 22.92
C LEU A 789 0.04 -19.97 22.91
N PRO A 790 0.48 -19.38 24.04
CA PRO A 790 0.94 -18.02 24.08
C PRO A 790 2.21 -17.82 23.23
N VAL A 791 2.15 -16.86 22.32
CA VAL A 791 3.25 -16.38 21.49
C VAL A 791 3.53 -14.94 21.88
N MET A 792 4.81 -14.57 21.89
CA MET A 792 5.29 -13.23 22.25
C MET A 792 5.95 -12.60 21.03
N GLN A 793 5.74 -11.29 20.82
CA GLN A 793 6.47 -10.53 19.81
C GLN A 793 7.49 -9.61 20.51
N PRO A 794 8.75 -9.50 20.04
CA PRO A 794 9.71 -8.54 20.60
C PRO A 794 9.14 -7.12 20.62
N ALA A 795 9.61 -6.29 21.56
CA ALA A 795 9.40 -4.85 21.50
C ALA A 795 9.77 -4.36 20.10
N ALA A 796 8.95 -3.48 19.56
CA ALA A 796 8.99 -3.13 18.16
C ALA A 796 10.36 -2.55 17.72
N ASP A 797 11.15 -2.03 18.66
CA ASP A 797 12.51 -1.49 18.47
C ASP A 797 13.62 -2.57 18.39
N LEU A 798 13.30 -3.82 18.75
CA LEU A 798 14.17 -5.01 18.72
C LEU A 798 13.80 -5.99 17.60
N LEU A 799 12.79 -5.67 16.78
CA LEU A 799 12.41 -6.51 15.65
C LEU A 799 13.55 -6.52 14.62
N PRO A 800 14.10 -7.70 14.26
CA PRO A 800 15.06 -7.76 13.18
C PRO A 800 14.42 -7.23 11.88
N PRO A 801 15.22 -6.64 10.98
CA PRO A 801 14.76 -6.30 9.63
C PRO A 801 14.15 -7.54 8.96
N TYR A 802 13.24 -7.30 8.01
CA TYR A 802 12.28 -8.14 7.25
C TYR A 802 12.39 -9.68 7.18
N ASP A 803 13.47 -10.29 7.62
CA ASP A 803 14.00 -11.50 7.05
C ASP A 803 13.82 -12.77 7.84
N ILE A 804 13.18 -12.72 9.00
CA ILE A 804 13.18 -13.92 9.82
C ILE A 804 11.81 -14.17 10.45
N PRO A 805 10.85 -14.71 9.66
CA PRO A 805 9.62 -15.31 10.19
C PRO A 805 9.93 -16.31 11.31
N LYS A 806 11.04 -17.04 11.19
CA LYS A 806 11.53 -17.99 12.19
C LYS A 806 12.09 -17.35 13.47
N LEU A 807 12.50 -16.07 13.45
CA LEU A 807 12.99 -15.37 14.65
C LEU A 807 11.87 -14.59 15.35
N ARG A 808 10.82 -14.21 14.61
CA ARG A 808 9.60 -13.61 15.19
C ARG A 808 8.76 -14.61 15.99
N THR A 809 8.97 -15.90 15.75
CA THR A 809 8.41 -17.03 16.53
C THR A 809 9.45 -17.70 17.45
N GLN A 810 10.69 -17.18 17.55
CA GLN A 810 11.78 -17.87 18.28
C GLN A 810 11.74 -17.73 19.79
N PHE A 811 11.03 -16.76 20.33
CA PHE A 811 10.55 -16.94 21.69
C PHE A 811 9.36 -17.86 21.58
N GLY A 812 9.67 -19.16 21.54
CA GLY A 812 8.72 -20.21 21.83
C GLY A 812 7.91 -19.84 23.05
N THR A 813 6.82 -20.56 23.23
CA THR A 813 6.01 -20.49 24.44
C THR A 813 6.85 -20.17 25.68
N PRO A 814 6.48 -19.15 26.47
CA PRO A 814 7.30 -18.64 27.55
C PRO A 814 7.73 -19.80 28.44
N TYR A 815 9.03 -20.08 28.50
CA TYR A 815 9.57 -21.04 29.47
C TYR A 815 9.86 -20.25 30.74
N PRO A 816 9.00 -20.30 31.78
CA PRO A 816 9.07 -19.35 32.87
C PRO A 816 10.44 -19.34 33.55
N GLU A 817 11.11 -20.49 33.63
CA GLU A 817 12.43 -20.61 34.25
C GLU A 817 13.52 -19.82 33.53
N ALA A 818 13.50 -19.79 32.19
CA ALA A 818 14.49 -19.04 31.43
C ALA A 818 14.37 -17.53 31.67
N PHE A 819 13.13 -17.04 31.74
CA PHE A 819 12.82 -15.63 32.01
C PHE A 819 13.10 -15.24 33.46
N ILE A 820 12.67 -16.05 34.42
CA ILE A 820 12.89 -15.81 35.85
C ILE A 820 14.39 -15.74 36.18
N ASN A 821 15.20 -16.60 35.57
CA ASN A 821 16.66 -16.60 35.77
C ASN A 821 17.35 -15.35 35.20
N GLN A 822 16.71 -14.60 34.31
CA GLN A 822 17.28 -13.42 33.65
C GLN A 822 16.65 -12.09 34.10
N LEU A 823 15.37 -12.06 34.46
CA LEU A 823 14.55 -10.85 34.58
C LEU A 823 13.73 -10.78 35.89
N GLU A 824 14.04 -11.62 36.88
CA GLU A 824 13.41 -11.70 38.22
C GLU A 824 11.93 -12.14 38.25
N SER A 825 11.09 -11.71 37.30
CA SER A 825 9.69 -12.12 37.19
C SER A 825 9.16 -12.10 35.75
N LEU A 826 8.09 -12.87 35.51
CA LEU A 826 7.34 -12.96 34.25
C LEU A 826 5.85 -12.81 34.56
N THR A 827 5.15 -11.85 33.95
CA THR A 827 3.71 -11.64 34.14
C THR A 827 2.96 -11.94 32.85
N LEU A 828 2.00 -12.86 32.91
CA LEU A 828 1.05 -13.17 31.83
C LEU A 828 -0.33 -12.63 32.24
N ASP A 829 -0.82 -11.60 31.57
CA ASP A 829 -2.15 -11.03 31.74
C ASP A 829 -3.06 -11.55 30.63
N PHE A 830 -3.94 -12.50 30.97
CA PHE A 830 -4.83 -13.16 30.02
C PHE A 830 -6.12 -12.37 29.76
N GLU A 831 -6.47 -11.45 30.67
CA GLU A 831 -7.63 -10.57 30.52
C GLU A 831 -7.37 -9.50 29.44
N HIS A 832 -6.22 -8.85 29.51
CA HIS A 832 -5.80 -7.82 28.56
C HIS A 832 -4.97 -8.37 27.40
N MET A 833 -4.62 -9.66 27.44
CA MET A 833 -3.71 -10.33 26.51
C MET A 833 -2.40 -9.53 26.40
N ARG A 834 -1.65 -9.48 27.52
CA ARG A 834 -0.39 -8.75 27.71
C ARG A 834 0.65 -9.59 28.46
N LEU A 835 1.91 -9.22 28.30
CA LEU A 835 3.07 -9.81 28.97
C LEU A 835 3.99 -8.70 29.50
N LYS A 836 4.59 -8.91 30.67
CA LYS A 836 5.66 -8.05 31.22
C LYS A 836 6.79 -8.86 31.82
#